data_AF-A0A9P0PFD0-F1
#
_entry.id   AF-A0A9P0PFD0-F1
#
_cell.length_a   1.000
_cell.length_b   1.000
_cell.length_c   1.000
_cell.angle_alpha   90.00
_cell.angle_beta   90.00
_cell.angle_gamma   90.00
#
_symmetry.space_group_name_H-M   'P 1'
#
loop_
_entity.id
_entity.type
_entity.pdbx_description
1 polymer ?
#
loop_
_entity_poly.entity_id
_entity_poly.type
_entity_poly.pdbx_seq_one_letter_code
_entity_poly.pdbx_strand_id
1 'polypeptide(L)'
;MKVYVDQMDPDIVAVTRHCPETHQSFILVAFTAFRHPTEDTDKYQRGIKPLRFEGVLEEIVLEASLSHVGSRSGGPKFAKFKDFVQDSKWINGLSEYTATLKRHIQVSDSDICEKVDSGTPNVTQLNFKNFKPGSIIVVRASLPASMKNAVETVRKLIPQFSLTNETELNKIISKMQLSDLNRALYRCDQEERDESFGFDTYNIPSFGSMVYAGLQGFMSLMSNIRPSNDLGHPMCANLRDGNWMIDYISNRLKLDVGTKELGEWIAKSTECFKEFPRYLVPCYFDVVLTGLYILLLEQSYKLMTDFVKHGSTFVKGLSMGSVQMAAYIKSTKLPDLSPNLAPPKPPMRKQEDDKQVQACVTLAAGLPHFAVGCWRSWGRDTFIALRGLCILTGRYQEAREHILAYAGCLRHGLLPNLLDAGQNPRYNCRDAIWWWLYCIKEYCEEVDGGTSILSDRVSRLFPDDESDPQPAGKYDQPLHDVIQEALTRHFQGVTFRERSAGPKIDEHMSDAGFNVQIGVHPETGFVFGGNRWNCGTWMDKMGSSSHAGNRGKPATPRDGSAVELVGLSKAALTWLWNLNQKGLYPYDGVQRSNKDNTVVTKWTFKMWSDKIQDNFEKYFWVNTTPTGDEIRADLINKRGIYKDSHGSSHEYTDFQLRCNFPIAMVVAPELFSHQQAWIALSKAEKYLIGPLGMKTLDPDDWAYRGDYDNSCDSTDASIANGFNYHQGPEWVWPIGFFLRAKLIFASQNNALKETIASTKLILSKHFVELQTSDWRGLPELTNTNGSYCKDSAKTQAWSMSCILEVLHDLQKLEALQHSSAEDVN
;
A
#
# COMPACT_ATOMS: atom_id res chain seq x y z
N MET A 1 16.75 -30.46 -12.08
CA MET A 1 16.18 -31.80 -12.40
C MET A 1 15.04 -32.07 -11.45
N LYS A 2 13.86 -32.50 -11.93
CA LYS A 2 12.69 -32.76 -11.07
C LYS A 2 12.44 -34.27 -10.98
N VAL A 3 12.10 -34.76 -9.79
CA VAL A 3 11.80 -36.18 -9.55
C VAL A 3 10.42 -36.29 -8.93
N TYR A 4 9.63 -37.25 -9.41
CA TYR A 4 8.33 -37.62 -8.86
C TYR A 4 8.34 -39.12 -8.58
N VAL A 5 7.92 -39.52 -7.37
CA VAL A 5 7.85 -40.92 -6.97
C VAL A 5 6.39 -41.22 -6.62
N ASP A 6 5.84 -42.24 -7.26
CA ASP A 6 4.49 -42.73 -7.02
C ASP A 6 4.56 -44.20 -6.57
N GLN A 7 3.96 -44.50 -5.43
CA GLN A 7 3.76 -45.88 -5.00
C GLN A 7 2.44 -46.36 -5.61
N MET A 8 2.53 -46.96 -6.80
CA MET A 8 1.36 -47.44 -7.54
C MET A 8 0.61 -48.54 -6.77
N ASP A 9 1.36 -49.33 -6.00
CA ASP A 9 0.89 -50.41 -5.11
C ASP A 9 2.00 -50.72 -4.07
N PRO A 10 1.74 -51.34 -2.92
CA PRO A 10 2.75 -51.86 -1.98
C PRO A 10 4.07 -52.37 -2.58
N ASP A 11 4.03 -53.14 -3.67
CA ASP A 11 5.22 -53.73 -4.29
C ASP A 11 5.69 -53.04 -5.59
N ILE A 12 4.98 -52.01 -6.06
CA ILE A 12 5.26 -51.37 -7.35
C ILE A 12 5.49 -49.88 -7.15
N VAL A 13 6.69 -49.44 -7.54
CA VAL A 13 7.11 -48.04 -7.43
C VAL A 13 7.37 -47.49 -8.82
N ALA A 14 6.79 -46.35 -9.14
CA ALA A 14 7.09 -45.56 -10.31
C ALA A 14 7.96 -44.36 -9.93
N VAL A 15 9.09 -44.18 -10.60
CA VAL A 15 9.99 -43.04 -10.44
C VAL A 15 10.09 -42.31 -11.77
N THR A 16 9.54 -41.11 -11.82
CA THR A 16 9.62 -40.21 -12.97
C THR A 16 10.75 -39.21 -12.75
N ARG A 17 11.70 -39.18 -13.68
CA ARG A 17 12.81 -38.21 -13.71
C ARG A 17 12.64 -37.29 -14.91
N HIS A 18 12.47 -36.01 -14.65
CA HIS A 18 12.16 -35.01 -15.68
C HIS A 18 13.33 -34.04 -15.90
N CYS A 19 13.69 -33.84 -17.18
CA CYS A 19 14.62 -32.82 -17.61
C CYS A 19 13.87 -31.48 -17.77
N PRO A 20 14.13 -30.44 -16.95
CA PRO A 20 13.40 -29.18 -17.05
C PRO A 20 13.70 -28.39 -18.33
N GLU A 21 14.82 -28.68 -19.00
CA GLU A 21 15.23 -27.99 -20.24
C GLU A 21 14.54 -28.61 -21.45
N THR A 22 14.69 -29.92 -21.65
CA THR A 22 14.12 -30.63 -22.82
C THR A 22 12.69 -31.10 -22.61
N HIS A 23 12.20 -31.06 -21.37
CA HIS A 23 10.93 -31.65 -20.92
C HIS A 23 10.79 -33.15 -21.25
N GLN A 24 11.90 -33.84 -21.51
CA GLN A 24 11.90 -35.29 -21.58
C GLN A 24 11.82 -35.90 -20.18
N SER A 25 11.02 -36.95 -20.06
CA SER A 25 10.81 -37.71 -18.83
C SER A 25 11.27 -39.14 -19.03
N PHE A 26 12.00 -39.67 -18.05
CA PHE A 26 12.28 -41.10 -17.92
C PHE A 26 11.44 -41.62 -16.78
N ILE A 27 10.54 -42.57 -17.06
CA ILE A 27 9.65 -43.17 -16.05
C ILE A 27 10.11 -44.61 -15.85
N LEU A 28 10.72 -44.89 -14.71
CA LEU A 28 11.01 -46.24 -14.23
C LEU A 28 9.79 -46.74 -13.50
N VAL A 29 9.25 -47.89 -13.88
CA VAL A 29 8.30 -48.65 -13.06
C VAL A 29 9.01 -49.92 -12.63
N ALA A 30 9.12 -50.12 -11.31
CA ALA A 30 9.81 -51.24 -10.72
C ALA A 30 8.83 -52.08 -9.90
N PHE A 31 8.69 -53.35 -10.27
CA PHE A 31 8.01 -54.34 -9.44
C PHE A 31 9.06 -54.95 -8.50
N THR A 32 9.03 -54.49 -7.26
CA THR A 32 9.96 -54.91 -6.23
C THR A 32 9.72 -56.36 -5.80
N ALA A 33 10.75 -56.99 -5.22
CA ALA A 33 10.66 -58.31 -4.62
C ALA A 33 11.16 -58.25 -3.17
N PHE A 34 10.52 -57.41 -2.34
CA PHE A 34 10.86 -57.27 -0.92
C PHE A 34 10.71 -58.58 -0.14
N ARG A 35 9.85 -59.48 -0.63
CA ARG A 35 9.72 -60.87 -0.19
C ARG A 35 9.96 -61.79 -1.38
N HIS A 36 10.48 -62.98 -1.11
CA HIS A 36 10.68 -63.98 -2.16
C HIS A 36 9.31 -64.35 -2.78
N PRO A 37 9.12 -64.22 -4.11
CA PRO A 37 7.85 -64.53 -4.75
C PRO A 37 7.49 -66.01 -4.60
N THR A 38 6.19 -66.33 -4.53
CA THR A 38 5.73 -67.73 -4.50
C THR A 38 5.81 -68.34 -5.90
N GLU A 39 6.00 -69.65 -6.01
CA GLU A 39 6.15 -70.34 -7.30
C GLU A 39 4.93 -70.20 -8.22
N ASP A 40 3.73 -70.01 -7.66
CA ASP A 40 2.49 -69.78 -8.44
C ASP A 40 2.36 -68.34 -9.00
N THR A 41 3.23 -67.40 -8.59
CA THR A 41 3.22 -66.00 -9.07
C THR A 41 3.43 -65.91 -10.59
N ASP A 42 4.08 -66.92 -11.18
CA ASP A 42 4.29 -67.01 -12.62
C ASP A 42 3.01 -67.36 -13.39
N LYS A 43 2.08 -68.09 -12.74
CA LYS A 43 0.85 -68.61 -13.37
C LYS A 43 -0.30 -67.60 -13.42
N TYR A 44 -0.28 -66.58 -12.56
CA TYR A 44 -1.37 -65.61 -12.43
C TYR A 44 -0.85 -64.17 -12.54
N GLN A 45 -1.54 -63.33 -13.31
CA GLN A 45 -1.25 -61.89 -13.36
C GLN A 45 -2.10 -61.14 -12.34
N ARG A 46 -1.45 -60.42 -11.44
CA ARG A 46 -2.12 -59.47 -10.55
C ARG A 46 -2.69 -58.31 -11.38
N GLY A 47 -3.86 -57.79 -11.01
CA GLY A 47 -4.37 -56.54 -11.58
C GLY A 47 -3.47 -55.38 -11.19
N ILE A 48 -2.65 -54.89 -12.12
CA ILE A 48 -1.76 -53.75 -11.90
C ILE A 48 -2.39 -52.53 -12.54
N LYS A 49 -2.47 -51.42 -11.79
CA LYS A 49 -2.96 -50.14 -12.31
C LYS A 49 -2.12 -49.73 -13.52
N PRO A 50 -2.73 -49.30 -14.64
CA PRO A 50 -1.98 -48.91 -15.81
C PRO A 50 -1.14 -47.65 -15.53
N LEU A 51 0.02 -47.56 -16.17
CA LEU A 51 0.82 -46.34 -16.12
C LEU A 51 0.20 -45.30 -17.06
N ARG A 52 -0.27 -44.18 -16.51
CA ARG A 52 -0.80 -43.05 -17.26
C ARG A 52 0.12 -41.84 -17.07
N PHE A 53 0.55 -41.22 -18.17
CA PHE A 53 1.34 -40.00 -18.14
C PHE A 53 0.98 -39.08 -19.31
N GLU A 54 1.09 -37.76 -19.10
CA GLU A 54 0.93 -36.77 -20.15
C GLU A 54 2.19 -36.74 -21.03
N GLY A 55 2.00 -36.88 -22.34
CA GLY A 55 3.08 -36.93 -23.31
C GLY A 55 3.01 -38.10 -24.29
N VAL A 56 3.98 -38.14 -25.18
CA VAL A 56 4.17 -39.17 -26.20
C VAL A 56 5.28 -40.11 -25.72
N LEU A 57 5.00 -41.41 -25.72
CA LEU A 57 6.02 -42.45 -25.57
C LEU A 57 6.97 -42.41 -26.77
N GLU A 58 8.27 -42.19 -26.52
CA GLU A 58 9.31 -42.24 -27.56
C GLU A 58 9.87 -43.66 -27.72
N GLU A 59 10.23 -44.29 -26.60
CA GLU A 59 10.80 -45.63 -26.57
C GLU A 59 10.68 -46.27 -25.18
N ILE A 60 10.87 -47.58 -25.12
CA ILE A 60 11.20 -48.30 -23.90
C ILE A 60 12.73 -48.42 -23.85
N VAL A 61 13.35 -47.63 -22.97
CA VAL A 61 14.80 -47.54 -22.80
C VAL A 61 15.37 -48.85 -22.27
N LEU A 62 14.67 -49.44 -21.30
CA LEU A 62 15.08 -50.68 -20.66
C LEU A 62 13.84 -51.48 -20.24
N GLU A 63 13.80 -52.73 -20.62
CA GLU A 63 12.93 -53.76 -20.05
C GLU A 63 13.84 -54.81 -19.43
N ALA A 64 13.70 -55.08 -18.14
CA ALA A 64 14.49 -56.10 -17.50
C ALA A 64 13.66 -56.93 -16.53
N SER A 65 13.93 -58.23 -16.48
CA SER A 65 13.32 -59.15 -15.53
C SER A 65 14.32 -60.18 -15.04
N LEU A 66 14.27 -60.50 -13.75
CA LEU A 66 15.04 -61.59 -13.17
C LEU A 66 14.24 -62.90 -13.18
N SER A 67 14.91 -64.00 -13.51
CA SER A 67 14.30 -65.34 -13.50
C SER A 67 15.32 -66.40 -13.09
N HIS A 68 14.86 -67.47 -12.45
CA HIS A 68 15.69 -68.64 -12.17
C HIS A 68 16.11 -69.34 -13.47
N VAL A 69 17.36 -69.80 -13.59
CA VAL A 69 17.92 -70.41 -14.82
C VAL A 69 17.12 -71.66 -15.24
N GLY A 70 16.61 -72.42 -14.26
CA GLY A 70 15.75 -73.58 -14.48
C GLY A 70 14.39 -73.29 -15.16
N SER A 71 13.98 -72.02 -15.25
CA SER A 71 12.78 -71.61 -15.98
C SER A 71 12.88 -71.94 -17.47
N ARG A 72 14.09 -71.88 -18.06
CA ARG A 72 14.31 -72.24 -19.48
C ARG A 72 14.04 -73.70 -19.80
N SER A 73 14.09 -74.57 -18.78
CA SER A 73 13.83 -76.01 -18.87
C SER A 73 12.49 -76.41 -18.25
N GLY A 74 11.55 -75.47 -18.10
CA GLY A 74 10.18 -75.72 -17.60
C GLY A 74 10.01 -75.68 -16.08
N GLY A 75 11.03 -75.25 -15.32
CA GLY A 75 10.94 -75.02 -13.87
C GLY A 75 10.27 -73.69 -13.48
N PRO A 76 9.91 -73.48 -12.20
CA PRO A 76 9.27 -72.25 -11.77
C PRO A 76 10.20 -71.04 -11.89
N LYS A 77 9.68 -69.92 -12.43
CA LYS A 77 10.44 -68.67 -12.66
C LYS A 77 11.05 -68.08 -11.39
N PHE A 78 10.40 -68.27 -10.25
CA PHE A 78 10.79 -67.74 -8.94
C PHE A 78 11.24 -68.84 -7.97
N ALA A 79 11.92 -69.88 -8.46
CA ALA A 79 12.48 -70.90 -7.56
C ALA A 79 13.51 -70.27 -6.61
N LYS A 80 13.55 -70.75 -5.35
CA LYS A 80 14.61 -70.39 -4.39
C LYS A 80 15.94 -70.97 -4.84
N PHE A 81 17.03 -70.25 -4.58
CA PHE A 81 18.38 -70.79 -4.75
C PHE A 81 18.58 -71.93 -3.76
N LYS A 82 19.24 -73.00 -4.19
CA LYS A 82 19.40 -74.22 -3.38
C LYS A 82 20.60 -74.11 -2.46
N ASP A 83 21.77 -73.75 -3.00
CA ASP A 83 23.03 -73.68 -2.25
C ASP A 83 23.93 -72.56 -2.79
N PHE A 84 24.38 -71.65 -1.91
CA PHE A 84 25.42 -70.67 -2.26
C PHE A 84 26.80 -71.25 -1.93
N VAL A 85 27.59 -71.51 -2.97
CA VAL A 85 28.98 -71.98 -2.82
C VAL A 85 29.92 -70.80 -2.97
N GLN A 86 30.48 -70.33 -1.85
CA GLN A 86 31.43 -69.23 -1.84
C GLN A 86 32.77 -69.65 -2.48
N ASP A 87 33.28 -68.84 -3.41
CA ASP A 87 34.61 -69.04 -3.97
C ASP A 87 35.68 -68.63 -2.94
N SER A 88 36.72 -69.46 -2.79
CA SER A 88 37.74 -69.27 -1.76
C SER A 88 38.75 -68.17 -2.09
N LYS A 89 38.76 -67.65 -3.32
CA LYS A 89 39.71 -66.65 -3.82
C LYS A 89 39.04 -65.36 -4.28
N TRP A 90 37.78 -65.42 -4.70
CA TRP A 90 37.06 -64.30 -5.29
C TRP A 90 35.69 -64.11 -4.66
N ILE A 91 35.17 -62.87 -4.72
CA ILE A 91 33.76 -62.62 -4.40
C ILE A 91 32.93 -63.11 -5.59
N ASN A 92 32.03 -64.08 -5.36
CA ASN A 92 31.12 -64.63 -6.37
C ASN A 92 29.64 -64.43 -5.99
N GLY A 93 28.76 -64.36 -7.00
CA GLY A 93 27.31 -64.17 -6.82
C GLY A 93 26.51 -65.45 -6.99
N LEU A 94 25.18 -65.35 -6.85
CA LEU A 94 24.25 -66.45 -7.12
C LEU A 94 24.22 -66.78 -8.63
N SER A 95 24.59 -68.00 -9.00
CA SER A 95 24.60 -68.48 -10.40
C SER A 95 23.24 -68.98 -10.90
N GLU A 96 22.29 -69.19 -9.99
CA GLU A 96 20.97 -69.79 -10.26
C GLU A 96 19.95 -68.80 -10.87
N TYR A 97 20.31 -67.52 -11.01
CA TYR A 97 19.44 -66.51 -11.62
C TYR A 97 20.05 -65.89 -12.87
N THR A 98 19.21 -65.57 -13.84
CA THR A 98 19.57 -64.86 -15.06
C THR A 98 18.67 -63.64 -15.22
N ALA A 99 19.26 -62.52 -15.64
CA ALA A 99 18.52 -61.32 -16.01
C ALA A 99 18.30 -61.31 -17.53
N THR A 100 17.05 -61.14 -17.94
CA THR A 100 16.70 -60.86 -19.33
C THR A 100 16.64 -59.35 -19.48
N LEU A 101 17.33 -58.79 -20.47
CA LEU A 101 17.36 -57.36 -20.76
C LEU A 101 17.02 -57.11 -22.22
N LYS A 102 16.03 -56.24 -22.47
CA LYS A 102 15.81 -55.59 -23.76
C LYS A 102 16.07 -54.09 -23.61
N ARG A 103 16.72 -53.46 -24.59
CA ARG A 103 17.08 -52.04 -24.53
C ARG A 103 16.65 -51.35 -25.82
N HIS A 104 16.20 -50.11 -25.70
CA HIS A 104 15.81 -49.26 -26.84
C HIS A 104 14.83 -49.94 -27.81
N ILE A 105 13.71 -50.44 -27.26
CA ILE A 105 12.68 -51.15 -28.01
C ILE A 105 11.42 -50.28 -28.19
N GLN A 106 10.61 -50.63 -29.19
CA GLN A 106 9.28 -50.04 -29.37
C GLN A 106 8.25 -50.79 -28.51
N VAL A 107 7.11 -50.14 -28.24
CA VAL A 107 6.07 -50.74 -27.38
C VAL A 107 5.46 -52.01 -27.96
N SER A 108 5.46 -52.15 -29.29
CA SER A 108 5.05 -53.38 -29.98
C SER A 108 5.90 -54.59 -29.62
N ASP A 109 7.16 -54.36 -29.24
CA ASP A 109 8.16 -55.39 -28.99
C ASP A 109 8.33 -55.71 -27.49
N SER A 110 7.54 -55.03 -26.64
CA SER A 110 7.57 -55.21 -25.19
C SER A 110 6.86 -56.50 -24.78
N ASP A 111 7.49 -57.27 -23.89
CA ASP A 111 6.83 -58.42 -23.28
C ASP A 111 6.06 -57.99 -22.02
N ILE A 112 6.44 -56.87 -21.40
CA ILE A 112 5.92 -56.41 -20.11
C ILE A 112 4.67 -55.52 -20.25
N CYS A 113 4.56 -54.70 -21.28
CA CYS A 113 3.44 -53.77 -21.43
C CYS A 113 2.89 -53.68 -22.86
N GLU A 114 1.76 -52.98 -23.00
CA GLU A 114 1.16 -52.59 -24.27
C GLU A 114 0.59 -51.17 -24.16
N LYS A 115 0.60 -50.44 -25.28
CA LYS A 115 -0.02 -49.12 -25.36
C LYS A 115 -1.48 -49.27 -25.72
N VAL A 116 -2.35 -48.62 -24.95
CA VAL A 116 -3.79 -48.57 -25.21
C VAL A 116 -4.25 -47.12 -25.38
N ASP A 117 -5.41 -46.94 -26.01
CA ASP A 117 -6.06 -45.62 -26.03
C ASP A 117 -6.41 -45.22 -24.60
N SER A 118 -5.97 -44.02 -24.22
CA SER A 118 -6.19 -43.48 -22.88
C SER A 118 -7.57 -42.83 -22.75
N GLY A 119 -8.28 -42.60 -23.86
CA GLY A 119 -9.53 -41.84 -23.92
C GLY A 119 -9.37 -40.36 -23.56
N THR A 120 -8.14 -39.88 -23.39
CA THR A 120 -7.83 -38.50 -23.01
C THR A 120 -6.76 -37.95 -23.96
N PRO A 121 -7.00 -36.84 -24.66
CA PRO A 121 -6.00 -36.24 -25.54
C PRO A 121 -4.67 -36.00 -24.83
N ASN A 122 -3.55 -36.26 -25.53
CA ASN A 122 -2.18 -36.06 -25.04
C ASN A 122 -1.76 -36.91 -23.82
N VAL A 123 -2.57 -37.87 -23.39
CA VAL A 123 -2.21 -38.84 -22.34
C VAL A 123 -1.84 -40.17 -22.99
N THR A 124 -0.65 -40.68 -22.66
CA THR A 124 -0.27 -42.06 -22.98
C THR A 124 -0.63 -42.99 -21.83
N GLN A 125 -1.26 -44.12 -22.15
CA GLN A 125 -1.55 -45.18 -21.19
C GLN A 125 -0.85 -46.48 -21.59
N LEU A 126 -0.13 -47.07 -20.64
CA LEU A 126 0.49 -48.38 -20.76
C LEU A 126 -0.18 -49.37 -19.81
N ASN A 127 -0.77 -50.43 -20.36
CA ASN A 127 -1.29 -51.53 -19.59
C ASN A 127 -0.19 -52.59 -19.40
N PHE A 128 -0.08 -53.14 -18.19
CA PHE A 128 0.90 -54.17 -17.88
C PHE A 128 0.33 -55.57 -18.12
N LYS A 129 1.04 -56.42 -18.88
CA LYS A 129 0.63 -57.80 -19.20
C LYS A 129 1.47 -58.85 -18.47
N ASN A 130 2.80 -58.88 -18.67
CA ASN A 130 3.71 -59.84 -18.03
C ASN A 130 4.62 -59.18 -16.98
N PHE A 131 4.13 -58.16 -16.28
CA PHE A 131 4.90 -57.45 -15.27
C PHE A 131 4.85 -58.20 -13.93
N LYS A 132 6.00 -58.74 -13.50
CA LYS A 132 6.13 -59.63 -12.33
C LYS A 132 7.22 -59.13 -11.35
N PRO A 133 7.26 -59.62 -10.09
CA PRO A 133 8.29 -59.21 -9.12
C PRO A 133 9.72 -59.39 -9.66
N GLY A 134 10.61 -58.45 -9.32
CA GLY A 134 11.98 -58.45 -9.83
C GLY A 134 12.11 -57.98 -11.29
N SER A 135 11.08 -57.28 -11.80
CA SER A 135 11.08 -56.71 -13.15
C SER A 135 11.03 -55.19 -13.10
N ILE A 136 11.64 -54.56 -14.09
CA ILE A 136 11.62 -53.11 -14.29
C ILE A 136 11.31 -52.79 -15.75
N ILE A 137 10.66 -51.66 -15.96
CA ILE A 137 10.54 -51.03 -17.27
C ILE A 137 10.87 -49.55 -17.13
N VAL A 138 11.69 -49.04 -18.05
CA VAL A 138 12.05 -47.63 -18.13
C VAL A 138 11.56 -47.11 -19.47
N VAL A 139 10.63 -46.18 -19.45
CA VAL A 139 10.11 -45.53 -20.66
C VAL A 139 10.65 -44.13 -20.79
N ARG A 140 10.92 -43.70 -22.02
CA ARG A 140 11.21 -42.31 -22.35
C ARG A 140 9.97 -41.68 -22.94
N ALA A 141 9.55 -40.56 -22.35
CA ALA A 141 8.42 -39.78 -22.80
C ALA A 141 8.86 -38.35 -23.11
N SER A 142 8.20 -37.72 -24.08
CA SER A 142 8.37 -36.30 -24.34
C SER A 142 7.04 -35.60 -24.57
N LEU A 143 7.07 -34.28 -24.53
CA LEU A 143 5.90 -33.47 -24.82
C LEU A 143 5.45 -33.65 -26.29
N PRO A 144 4.13 -33.61 -26.57
CA PRO A 144 3.61 -33.50 -27.94
C PRO A 144 4.21 -32.28 -28.66
N ALA A 145 4.26 -32.32 -29.99
CA ALA A 145 4.87 -31.25 -30.78
C ALA A 145 4.22 -29.87 -30.55
N SER A 146 2.89 -29.81 -30.41
CA SER A 146 2.18 -28.55 -30.09
C SER A 146 2.62 -27.98 -28.75
N MET A 147 2.71 -28.82 -27.72
CA MET A 147 3.17 -28.42 -26.37
C MET A 147 4.64 -27.99 -26.36
N LYS A 148 5.51 -28.68 -27.11
CA LYS A 148 6.92 -28.28 -27.27
C LYS A 148 7.03 -26.88 -27.89
N ASN A 149 6.30 -26.64 -28.99
CA ASN A 149 6.26 -25.34 -29.65
C ASN A 149 5.71 -24.24 -28.73
N ALA A 150 4.71 -24.55 -27.91
CA ALA A 150 4.16 -23.63 -26.93
C ALA A 150 5.22 -23.24 -25.88
N VAL A 151 5.91 -24.23 -25.30
CA VAL A 151 7.00 -23.99 -24.33
C VAL A 151 8.12 -23.14 -24.94
N GLU A 152 8.55 -23.45 -26.15
CA GLU A 152 9.56 -22.66 -26.86
C GLU A 152 9.10 -21.22 -27.11
N THR A 153 7.82 -21.03 -27.44
CA THR A 153 7.23 -19.70 -27.68
C THR A 153 7.28 -18.84 -26.42
N VAL A 154 6.92 -19.37 -25.24
CA VAL A 154 7.02 -18.61 -23.98
C VAL A 154 8.46 -18.36 -23.58
N ARG A 155 9.37 -19.32 -23.80
CA ARG A 155 10.80 -19.10 -23.52
C ARG A 155 11.38 -17.97 -24.35
N LYS A 156 10.89 -17.77 -25.58
CA LYS A 156 11.25 -16.61 -26.42
C LYS A 156 10.73 -15.27 -25.89
N LEU A 157 9.82 -15.27 -24.91
CA LEU A 157 9.39 -14.05 -24.22
C LEU A 157 10.38 -13.60 -23.14
N ILE A 158 11.22 -14.49 -22.60
CA ILE A 158 12.14 -14.15 -21.50
C ILE A 158 13.03 -12.93 -21.83
N PRO A 159 13.61 -12.81 -23.05
CA PRO A 159 14.35 -11.62 -23.44
C PRO A 159 13.54 -10.32 -23.47
N GLN A 160 12.20 -10.38 -23.58
CA GLN A 160 11.32 -9.20 -23.54
C GLN A 160 11.27 -8.55 -22.16
N PHE A 161 11.62 -9.28 -21.10
CA PHE A 161 11.66 -8.76 -19.71
C PHE A 161 13.01 -8.11 -19.36
N SER A 162 13.74 -7.64 -20.36
CA SER A 162 15.04 -6.99 -20.15
C SER A 162 14.88 -5.59 -19.55
N LEU A 163 15.72 -5.30 -18.55
CA LEU A 163 15.87 -3.96 -17.99
C LEU A 163 16.84 -3.07 -18.77
N THR A 164 17.74 -3.69 -19.56
CA THR A 164 18.83 -3.00 -20.24
C THR A 164 18.57 -2.84 -21.73
N ASN A 165 17.93 -3.83 -22.36
CA ASN A 165 17.68 -3.83 -23.80
C ASN A 165 16.30 -3.26 -24.08
N GLU A 166 16.20 -2.42 -25.11
CA GLU A 166 14.92 -1.90 -25.55
C GLU A 166 14.16 -2.97 -26.35
N THR A 167 13.01 -3.41 -25.83
CA THR A 167 12.15 -4.41 -26.47
C THR A 167 10.79 -3.81 -26.86
N GLU A 168 9.95 -4.58 -27.57
CA GLU A 168 8.58 -4.15 -27.89
C GLU A 168 7.79 -3.84 -26.61
N LEU A 169 7.93 -4.69 -25.59
CA LEU A 169 7.28 -4.49 -24.30
C LEU A 169 7.78 -3.23 -23.59
N ASN A 170 9.09 -2.95 -23.63
CA ASN A 170 9.62 -1.70 -23.05
C ASN A 170 9.04 -0.46 -23.73
N LYS A 171 8.81 -0.49 -25.04
CA LYS A 171 8.20 0.62 -25.81
C LYS A 171 6.72 0.83 -25.49
N ILE A 172 6.01 -0.23 -25.14
CA ILE A 172 4.61 -0.14 -24.69
C ILE A 172 4.58 0.49 -23.30
N ILE A 173 5.36 -0.06 -22.37
CA ILE A 173 5.39 0.37 -20.96
C ILE A 173 5.91 1.80 -20.83
N SER A 174 6.88 2.24 -21.65
CA SER A 174 7.46 3.58 -21.55
C SER A 174 6.48 4.72 -21.84
N LYS A 175 5.36 4.45 -22.51
CA LYS A 175 4.28 5.42 -22.78
C LYS A 175 3.36 5.62 -21.58
N MET A 176 3.31 4.65 -20.67
CA MET A 176 2.39 4.65 -19.54
C MET A 176 2.78 5.74 -18.54
N GLN A 177 1.79 6.47 -18.05
CA GLN A 177 1.90 7.40 -16.94
C GLN A 177 1.63 6.70 -15.61
N LEU A 178 1.93 7.38 -14.49
CA LEU A 178 1.70 6.83 -13.16
C LEU A 178 0.22 6.49 -12.88
N SER A 179 -0.73 7.17 -13.52
CA SER A 179 -2.16 6.84 -13.47
C SER A 179 -2.49 5.51 -14.16
N ASP A 180 -1.80 5.19 -15.26
CA ASP A 180 -2.00 3.94 -16.01
C ASP A 180 -1.37 2.77 -15.23
N LEU A 181 -0.24 3.04 -14.58
CA LEU A 181 0.45 2.11 -13.70
C LEU A 181 -0.38 1.74 -12.47
N ASN A 182 -1.20 2.67 -11.93
CA ASN A 182 -2.18 2.33 -10.90
C ASN A 182 -3.14 1.22 -11.38
N ARG A 183 -3.69 1.34 -12.60
CA ARG A 183 -4.59 0.33 -13.17
C ARG A 183 -3.88 -1.00 -13.43
N ALA A 184 -2.64 -0.96 -13.88
CA ALA A 184 -1.86 -2.16 -14.17
C ALA A 184 -1.42 -2.90 -12.89
N LEU A 185 -1.06 -2.17 -11.84
CA LEU A 185 -0.47 -2.75 -10.64
C LEU A 185 -1.48 -2.98 -9.51
N TYR A 186 -2.45 -2.08 -9.28
CA TYR A 186 -3.23 -2.03 -8.04
C TYR A 186 -4.73 -2.21 -8.26
N ARG A 187 -5.54 -1.16 -8.06
CA ARG A 187 -7.02 -1.19 -8.01
C ARG A 187 -7.58 -2.17 -6.98
N CYS A 188 -8.05 -1.65 -5.84
CA CYS A 188 -8.83 -2.46 -4.92
C CYS A 188 -10.23 -2.76 -5.51
N ASP A 189 -10.97 -3.69 -4.90
CA ASP A 189 -12.29 -4.14 -5.41
C ASP A 189 -13.25 -2.97 -5.69
N GLN A 190 -13.34 -2.01 -4.76
CA GLN A 190 -14.20 -0.84 -4.90
C GLN A 190 -13.79 0.03 -6.10
N GLU A 191 -12.48 0.28 -6.28
CA GLU A 191 -11.97 1.09 -7.40
C GLU A 191 -12.17 0.38 -8.75
N GLU A 192 -12.03 -0.95 -8.78
CA GLU A 192 -12.22 -1.73 -10.02
C GLU A 192 -13.69 -1.72 -10.46
N ARG A 193 -14.61 -1.91 -9.51
CA ARG A 193 -16.06 -1.88 -9.77
C ARG A 193 -16.54 -0.50 -10.19
N ASP A 194 -15.95 0.56 -9.65
CA ASP A 194 -16.35 1.95 -9.92
C ASP A 194 -16.25 2.34 -11.40
N GLU A 195 -15.24 1.82 -12.10
CA GLU A 195 -15.05 2.05 -13.53
C GLU A 195 -16.22 1.50 -14.39
N SER A 196 -17.07 0.64 -13.80
CA SER A 196 -18.27 0.09 -14.41
C SER A 196 -18.02 -0.79 -15.64
N PHE A 197 -16.82 -1.35 -15.77
CA PHE A 197 -16.48 -2.28 -16.86
C PHE A 197 -16.87 -3.74 -16.58
N GLY A 198 -17.54 -4.02 -15.47
CA GLY A 198 -17.94 -5.38 -15.07
C GLY A 198 -16.82 -6.23 -14.48
N PHE A 199 -15.73 -5.62 -14.04
CA PHE A 199 -14.62 -6.28 -13.34
C PHE A 199 -14.64 -5.97 -11.84
N ASP A 200 -14.07 -6.89 -11.08
CA ASP A 200 -13.78 -6.80 -9.66
C ASP A 200 -12.43 -7.48 -9.37
N THR A 201 -12.02 -7.65 -8.11
CA THR A 201 -10.80 -8.42 -7.82
C THR A 201 -11.03 -9.91 -8.07
N TYR A 202 -10.06 -10.55 -8.73
CA TYR A 202 -10.18 -11.97 -9.07
C TYR A 202 -10.39 -12.84 -7.81
N ASN A 203 -11.46 -13.64 -7.83
CA ASN A 203 -11.76 -14.62 -6.79
C ASN A 203 -11.11 -15.96 -7.13
N ILE A 204 -10.15 -16.38 -6.30
CA ILE A 204 -9.47 -17.66 -6.44
C ILE A 204 -10.32 -18.73 -5.74
N PRO A 205 -10.79 -19.77 -6.46
CA PRO A 205 -11.59 -20.85 -5.86
C PRO A 205 -10.88 -21.48 -4.65
N SER A 206 -11.62 -21.71 -3.57
CA SER A 206 -11.11 -22.27 -2.30
C SER A 206 -10.05 -21.42 -1.60
N PHE A 207 -9.93 -20.13 -1.95
CA PHE A 207 -9.06 -19.17 -1.27
C PHE A 207 -9.80 -17.87 -0.95
N GLY A 208 -10.38 -17.21 -1.96
CA GLY A 208 -11.07 -15.93 -1.81
C GLY A 208 -10.59 -14.87 -2.81
N SER A 209 -11.07 -13.65 -2.65
CA SER A 209 -10.72 -12.52 -3.50
C SER A 209 -9.35 -11.95 -3.15
N MET A 210 -8.58 -11.54 -4.17
CA MET A 210 -7.34 -10.81 -3.98
C MET A 210 -7.60 -9.39 -3.47
N VAL A 211 -6.58 -8.79 -2.85
CA VAL A 211 -6.65 -7.40 -2.35
C VAL A 211 -6.63 -6.36 -3.49
N TYR A 212 -6.00 -6.71 -4.61
CA TYR A 212 -5.89 -5.87 -5.81
C TYR A 212 -6.26 -6.67 -7.06
N ALA A 213 -6.82 -6.00 -8.05
CA ALA A 213 -7.15 -6.55 -9.36
C ALA A 213 -5.92 -6.61 -10.29
N GLY A 214 -4.99 -5.66 -10.12
CA GLY A 214 -3.75 -5.55 -10.86
C GLY A 214 -2.68 -6.57 -10.43
N LEU A 215 -1.51 -6.47 -11.07
CA LEU A 215 -0.43 -7.44 -10.89
C LEU A 215 0.06 -7.56 -9.44
N GLN A 216 -0.01 -6.49 -8.64
CA GLN A 216 0.37 -6.53 -7.22
C GLN A 216 -0.40 -7.61 -6.45
N GLY A 217 -1.70 -7.78 -6.71
CA GLY A 217 -2.53 -8.77 -6.00
C GLY A 217 -1.99 -10.19 -6.18
N PHE A 218 -1.61 -10.53 -7.42
CA PHE A 218 -0.96 -11.80 -7.72
C PHE A 218 0.44 -11.90 -7.11
N MET A 219 1.24 -10.83 -7.18
CA MET A 219 2.60 -10.82 -6.64
C MET A 219 2.63 -10.98 -5.10
N SER A 220 1.66 -10.41 -4.39
CA SER A 220 1.54 -10.55 -2.94
C SER A 220 1.28 -12.01 -2.53
N LEU A 221 0.43 -12.73 -3.27
CA LEU A 221 0.25 -14.18 -3.04
C LEU A 221 1.51 -14.97 -3.43
N MET A 222 2.10 -14.67 -4.58
CA MET A 222 3.29 -15.37 -5.06
C MET A 222 4.51 -15.17 -4.15
N SER A 223 4.61 -14.07 -3.41
CA SER A 223 5.68 -13.90 -2.42
C SER A 223 5.65 -14.92 -1.29
N ASN A 224 4.49 -15.55 -1.03
CA ASN A 224 4.36 -16.63 -0.04
C ASN A 224 4.49 -18.02 -0.70
N ILE A 225 3.96 -18.18 -1.92
CA ILE A 225 3.97 -19.46 -2.65
C ILE A 225 5.37 -19.83 -3.17
N ARG A 226 6.11 -18.85 -3.70
CA ARG A 226 7.39 -19.09 -4.38
C ARG A 226 8.50 -19.60 -3.44
N PRO A 227 8.74 -19.00 -2.25
CA PRO A 227 9.84 -19.43 -1.38
C PRO A 227 9.69 -20.88 -0.87
N SER A 228 8.45 -21.33 -0.68
CA SER A 228 8.11 -22.69 -0.23
C SER A 228 7.87 -23.66 -1.39
N ASN A 229 7.84 -23.17 -2.64
CA ASN A 229 7.42 -23.92 -3.82
C ASN A 229 6.08 -24.65 -3.58
N ASP A 230 5.12 -23.96 -2.96
CA ASP A 230 3.82 -24.50 -2.60
C ASP A 230 2.90 -24.67 -3.82
N LEU A 231 3.17 -25.72 -4.60
CA LEU A 231 2.33 -26.12 -5.73
C LEU A 231 0.93 -26.61 -5.30
N GLY A 232 0.71 -26.82 -4.00
CA GLY A 232 -0.57 -27.19 -3.39
C GLY A 232 -1.51 -26.00 -3.18
N HIS A 233 -1.00 -24.76 -3.27
CA HIS A 233 -1.80 -23.55 -3.09
C HIS A 233 -2.99 -23.49 -4.08
N PRO A 234 -4.19 -23.02 -3.65
CA PRO A 234 -5.37 -22.93 -4.53
C PRO A 234 -5.15 -22.11 -5.81
N MET A 235 -4.31 -21.07 -5.76
CA MET A 235 -3.89 -20.32 -6.96
C MET A 235 -3.21 -21.23 -8.00
N CYS A 236 -2.28 -22.09 -7.55
CA CYS A 236 -1.59 -23.02 -8.45
C CYS A 236 -2.54 -24.10 -8.98
N ALA A 237 -3.54 -24.51 -8.20
CA ALA A 237 -4.60 -25.40 -8.69
C ALA A 237 -5.41 -24.72 -9.79
N ASN A 238 -5.91 -23.50 -9.54
CA ASN A 238 -6.69 -22.75 -10.53
C ASN A 238 -5.92 -22.50 -11.84
N LEU A 239 -4.62 -22.20 -11.76
CA LEU A 239 -3.73 -22.06 -12.93
C LEU A 239 -3.54 -23.37 -13.72
N ARG A 240 -3.63 -24.53 -13.06
CA ARG A 240 -3.62 -25.83 -13.75
C ARG A 240 -4.98 -26.15 -14.38
N ASP A 241 -6.06 -25.74 -13.73
CA ASP A 241 -7.42 -26.02 -14.18
C ASP A 241 -7.81 -25.18 -15.41
N GLY A 242 -7.25 -23.98 -15.56
CA GLY A 242 -7.52 -23.13 -16.72
C GLY A 242 -6.71 -21.84 -16.79
N ASN A 243 -6.90 -21.10 -17.88
CA ASN A 243 -6.15 -19.87 -18.19
C ASN A 243 -6.86 -18.59 -17.70
N TRP A 244 -7.89 -18.73 -16.86
CA TRP A 244 -8.77 -17.61 -16.48
C TRP A 244 -8.03 -16.43 -15.84
N MET A 245 -6.96 -16.66 -15.08
CA MET A 245 -6.19 -15.58 -14.45
C MET A 245 -5.48 -14.69 -15.49
N ILE A 246 -4.84 -15.28 -16.51
CA ILE A 246 -4.14 -14.48 -17.52
C ILE A 246 -5.11 -13.80 -18.49
N ASP A 247 -6.23 -14.47 -18.79
CA ASP A 247 -7.34 -13.89 -19.55
C ASP A 247 -7.95 -12.71 -18.79
N TYR A 248 -8.17 -12.86 -17.48
CA TYR A 248 -8.63 -11.79 -16.60
C TYR A 248 -7.69 -10.59 -16.66
N ILE A 249 -6.37 -10.79 -16.42
CA ILE A 249 -5.36 -9.71 -16.46
C ILE A 249 -5.40 -8.97 -17.79
N SER A 250 -5.35 -9.69 -18.91
CA SER A 250 -5.30 -9.07 -20.23
C SER A 250 -6.59 -8.34 -20.59
N ASN A 251 -7.76 -8.93 -20.31
CA ASN A 251 -9.05 -8.36 -20.65
C ASN A 251 -9.37 -7.12 -19.84
N ARG A 252 -8.99 -7.09 -18.54
CA ARG A 252 -9.17 -5.88 -17.74
C ARG A 252 -8.32 -4.69 -18.25
N LEU A 253 -7.11 -4.94 -18.74
CA LEU A 253 -6.21 -3.88 -19.22
C LEU A 253 -6.62 -3.32 -20.60
N LYS A 254 -7.24 -4.14 -21.46
CA LYS A 254 -7.73 -3.72 -22.79
C LYS A 254 -8.82 -2.63 -22.74
N LEU A 255 -9.48 -2.46 -21.60
CA LEU A 255 -10.62 -1.56 -21.43
C LEU A 255 -10.21 -0.09 -21.27
N ASP A 256 -8.98 0.18 -20.86
CA ASP A 256 -8.49 1.54 -20.66
C ASP A 256 -7.42 1.89 -21.70
N VAL A 257 -7.51 3.10 -22.26
CA VAL A 257 -6.63 3.57 -23.33
C VAL A 257 -5.16 3.53 -22.92
N GLY A 258 -4.82 3.89 -21.68
CA GLY A 258 -3.44 3.93 -21.19
C GLY A 258 -2.84 2.54 -20.99
N THR A 259 -3.66 1.51 -20.79
CA THR A 259 -3.22 0.12 -20.56
C THR A 259 -3.54 -0.84 -21.71
N LYS A 260 -4.21 -0.36 -22.77
CA LYS A 260 -4.75 -1.22 -23.83
C LYS A 260 -3.67 -1.99 -24.58
N GLU A 261 -2.61 -1.30 -25.02
CA GLU A 261 -1.49 -1.93 -25.73
C GLU A 261 -0.83 -3.03 -24.88
N LEU A 262 -0.71 -2.82 -23.57
CA LEU A 262 -0.19 -3.83 -22.64
C LEU A 262 -1.13 -5.05 -22.54
N GLY A 263 -2.44 -4.83 -22.43
CA GLY A 263 -3.43 -5.90 -22.40
C GLY A 263 -3.46 -6.72 -23.69
N GLU A 264 -3.32 -6.08 -24.84
CA GLU A 264 -3.21 -6.74 -26.15
C GLU A 264 -1.92 -7.55 -26.26
N TRP A 265 -0.79 -6.98 -25.82
CA TRP A 265 0.50 -7.67 -25.79
C TRP A 265 0.48 -8.91 -24.90
N ILE A 266 -0.11 -8.83 -23.69
CA ILE A 266 -0.22 -9.96 -22.76
C ILE A 266 -1.07 -11.07 -23.39
N ALA A 267 -2.25 -10.73 -23.94
CA ALA A 267 -3.13 -11.71 -24.57
C ALA A 267 -2.43 -12.43 -25.73
N LYS A 268 -1.77 -11.68 -26.63
CA LYS A 268 -1.03 -12.25 -27.76
C LYS A 268 0.14 -13.14 -27.31
N SER A 269 0.90 -12.68 -26.32
CA SER A 269 2.10 -13.38 -25.83
C SER A 269 1.77 -14.65 -25.05
N THR A 270 0.60 -14.69 -24.41
CA THR A 270 0.19 -15.82 -23.57
C THR A 270 -0.84 -16.74 -24.23
N GLU A 271 -1.23 -16.50 -25.49
CA GLU A 271 -2.14 -17.36 -26.26
C GLU A 271 -1.67 -18.83 -26.30
N CYS A 272 -0.36 -19.03 -26.40
CA CYS A 272 0.25 -20.36 -26.38
C CYS A 272 -0.03 -21.14 -25.09
N PHE A 273 -0.40 -20.48 -23.97
CA PHE A 273 -0.79 -21.14 -22.73
C PHE A 273 -2.02 -22.03 -22.90
N LYS A 274 -2.80 -21.95 -23.99
CA LYS A 274 -3.88 -22.92 -24.28
C LYS A 274 -3.34 -24.33 -24.57
N GLU A 275 -2.15 -24.41 -25.15
CA GLU A 275 -1.47 -25.65 -25.55
C GLU A 275 -0.38 -26.06 -24.54
N PHE A 276 -0.25 -25.39 -23.39
CA PHE A 276 0.76 -25.75 -22.39
C PHE A 276 0.44 -27.04 -21.63
N PRO A 277 1.45 -27.83 -21.23
CA PRO A 277 1.26 -28.86 -20.21
C PRO A 277 0.77 -28.21 -18.91
N ARG A 278 -0.37 -28.65 -18.38
CA ARG A 278 -1.05 -27.95 -17.27
C ARG A 278 -0.15 -27.79 -16.04
N TYR A 279 0.62 -28.82 -15.71
CA TYR A 279 1.55 -28.81 -14.57
C TYR A 279 2.69 -27.79 -14.68
N LEU A 280 2.97 -27.25 -15.87
CA LEU A 280 3.98 -26.20 -16.09
C LEU A 280 3.39 -24.79 -16.00
N VAL A 281 2.08 -24.62 -16.14
CA VAL A 281 1.43 -23.30 -16.19
C VAL A 281 1.77 -22.44 -14.97
N PRO A 282 1.71 -22.92 -13.71
CA PRO A 282 2.04 -22.09 -12.55
C PRO A 282 3.46 -21.49 -12.61
N CYS A 283 4.43 -22.28 -13.07
CA CYS A 283 5.83 -21.85 -13.14
C CYS A 283 6.05 -20.78 -14.22
N TYR A 284 5.47 -20.96 -15.41
CA TYR A 284 5.65 -19.99 -16.50
C TYR A 284 4.75 -18.77 -16.35
N PHE A 285 3.59 -18.90 -15.71
CA PHE A 285 2.77 -17.78 -15.26
C PHE A 285 3.58 -16.87 -14.33
N ASP A 286 4.28 -17.44 -13.34
CA ASP A 286 5.16 -16.67 -12.44
C ASP A 286 6.28 -15.93 -13.20
N VAL A 287 6.95 -16.60 -14.16
CA VAL A 287 8.00 -15.97 -14.99
C VAL A 287 7.45 -14.77 -15.75
N VAL A 288 6.29 -14.91 -16.40
CA VAL A 288 5.68 -13.83 -17.19
C VAL A 288 5.22 -12.68 -16.28
N LEU A 289 4.49 -12.97 -15.21
CA LEU A 289 4.00 -11.93 -14.31
C LEU A 289 5.12 -11.20 -13.58
N THR A 290 6.14 -11.92 -13.10
CA THR A 290 7.28 -11.30 -12.44
C THR A 290 8.04 -10.38 -13.39
N GLY A 291 8.27 -10.82 -14.64
CA GLY A 291 8.90 -9.99 -15.66
C GLY A 291 8.11 -8.71 -15.93
N LEU A 292 6.79 -8.82 -16.15
CA LEU A 292 5.90 -7.67 -16.33
C LEU A 292 5.91 -6.73 -15.12
N TYR A 293 5.76 -7.29 -13.92
CA TYR A 293 5.69 -6.52 -12.70
C TYR A 293 6.97 -5.71 -12.45
N ILE A 294 8.15 -6.31 -12.65
CA ILE A 294 9.43 -5.60 -12.53
C ILE A 294 9.53 -4.45 -13.52
N LEU A 295 9.14 -4.65 -14.80
CA LEU A 295 9.17 -3.58 -15.80
C LEU A 295 8.23 -2.42 -15.45
N LEU A 296 7.04 -2.72 -14.93
CA LEU A 296 6.07 -1.70 -14.51
C LEU A 296 6.53 -0.93 -13.26
N LEU A 297 7.17 -1.61 -12.30
CA LEU A 297 7.80 -0.94 -11.16
C LEU A 297 8.93 -0.01 -11.62
N GLU A 298 9.80 -0.48 -12.51
CA GLU A 298 10.91 0.34 -13.03
C GLU A 298 10.40 1.54 -13.83
N GLN A 299 9.33 1.39 -14.60
CA GLN A 299 8.67 2.53 -15.23
C GLN A 299 8.10 3.51 -14.21
N SER A 300 7.50 3.01 -13.12
CA SER A 300 6.99 3.86 -12.04
C SER A 300 8.12 4.70 -11.44
N TYR A 301 9.26 4.08 -11.12
CA TYR A 301 10.42 4.80 -10.56
C TYR A 301 11.04 5.79 -11.56
N LYS A 302 11.09 5.44 -12.86
CA LYS A 302 11.62 6.34 -13.91
C LYS A 302 10.83 7.63 -14.05
N LEU A 303 9.52 7.60 -13.78
CA LEU A 303 8.65 8.77 -13.81
C LEU A 303 8.74 9.62 -12.54
N MET A 304 9.38 9.12 -11.48
CA MET A 304 9.52 9.83 -10.21
C MET A 304 10.82 10.63 -10.11
N THR A 305 10.98 11.37 -9.01
CA THR A 305 12.19 12.16 -8.70
C THR A 305 13.43 11.30 -8.52
N ASP A 306 14.60 11.95 -8.54
CA ASP A 306 15.89 11.30 -8.29
C ASP A 306 16.01 10.73 -6.87
N PHE A 307 15.31 11.34 -5.90
CA PHE A 307 15.14 10.79 -4.55
C PHE A 307 14.60 9.36 -4.59
N VAL A 308 13.62 9.08 -5.44
CA VAL A 308 13.04 7.74 -5.60
C VAL A 308 13.91 6.85 -6.47
N LYS A 309 14.35 7.34 -7.65
CA LYS A 309 15.12 6.54 -8.62
C LYS A 309 16.39 5.94 -7.99
N HIS A 310 17.10 6.75 -7.22
CA HIS A 310 18.34 6.38 -6.54
C HIS A 310 18.13 6.02 -5.06
N GLY A 311 16.87 6.05 -4.60
CA GLY A 311 16.50 5.69 -3.24
C GLY A 311 16.67 4.19 -2.95
N SER A 312 16.69 3.86 -1.66
CA SER A 312 16.72 2.47 -1.19
C SER A 312 15.46 1.70 -1.60
N THR A 313 15.50 0.37 -1.47
CA THR A 313 14.31 -0.47 -1.65
C THR A 313 13.13 -0.01 -0.79
N PHE A 314 13.40 0.56 0.39
CA PHE A 314 12.34 1.08 1.26
C PHE A 314 11.73 2.38 0.72
N VAL A 315 12.56 3.32 0.24
CA VAL A 315 12.09 4.55 -0.45
C VAL A 315 11.24 4.17 -1.65
N LYS A 316 11.74 3.25 -2.50
CA LYS A 316 11.01 2.76 -3.68
C LYS A 316 9.69 2.10 -3.29
N GLY A 317 9.69 1.21 -2.29
CA GLY A 317 8.47 0.57 -1.81
C GLY A 317 7.42 1.57 -1.29
N LEU A 318 7.81 2.57 -0.49
CA LEU A 318 6.89 3.60 0.00
C LEU A 318 6.42 4.55 -1.10
N SER A 319 7.29 4.89 -2.05
CA SER A 319 6.92 5.74 -3.19
C SER A 319 5.81 5.12 -4.03
N MET A 320 5.69 3.79 -4.06
CA MET A 320 4.58 3.11 -4.72
C MET A 320 3.22 3.39 -4.07
N GLY A 321 3.17 3.89 -2.83
CA GLY A 321 1.95 4.46 -2.24
C GLY A 321 1.37 5.60 -3.06
N SER A 322 2.22 6.38 -3.75
CA SER A 322 1.80 7.39 -4.71
C SER A 322 1.03 6.78 -5.88
N VAL A 323 1.42 5.60 -6.34
CA VAL A 323 0.73 4.88 -7.42
C VAL A 323 -0.51 4.17 -6.89
N GLN A 324 -0.48 3.66 -5.65
CA GLN A 324 -1.65 3.05 -5.00
C GLN A 324 -2.79 4.06 -4.81
N MET A 325 -2.48 5.22 -4.22
CA MET A 325 -3.48 6.16 -3.71
C MET A 325 -3.92 7.21 -4.74
N ALA A 326 -3.06 7.57 -5.69
CA ALA A 326 -3.34 8.61 -6.67
C ALA A 326 -3.78 7.97 -8.00
N ALA A 327 -5.10 7.96 -8.23
CA ALA A 327 -5.72 7.41 -9.43
C ALA A 327 -6.86 8.29 -9.94
N TYR A 328 -7.18 8.15 -11.24
CA TYR A 328 -8.46 8.59 -11.77
C TYR A 328 -9.55 7.58 -11.36
N ILE A 329 -10.65 8.07 -10.79
CA ILE A 329 -11.81 7.28 -10.35
C ILE A 329 -13.06 7.93 -10.96
N LYS A 330 -13.99 7.13 -11.48
CA LYS A 330 -15.15 7.64 -12.22
C LYS A 330 -16.13 8.37 -11.31
N SER A 331 -16.41 7.82 -10.12
CA SER A 331 -17.33 8.41 -9.15
C SER A 331 -16.76 9.57 -8.34
N THR A 332 -15.43 9.72 -8.27
CA THR A 332 -14.77 10.79 -7.50
C THR A 332 -14.00 11.71 -8.42
N LYS A 333 -14.31 13.01 -8.39
CA LYS A 333 -13.61 14.03 -9.17
C LYS A 333 -13.07 15.12 -8.26
N LEU A 334 -12.07 15.85 -8.73
CA LEU A 334 -11.79 17.18 -8.20
C LEU A 334 -12.84 18.17 -8.75
N PRO A 335 -13.18 19.23 -8.01
CA PRO A 335 -13.85 20.40 -8.59
C PRO A 335 -13.16 20.85 -9.88
N ASP A 336 -13.95 21.24 -10.88
CA ASP A 336 -13.41 21.69 -12.16
C ASP A 336 -12.46 22.87 -11.95
N LEU A 337 -11.22 22.70 -12.41
CA LEU A 337 -10.20 23.72 -12.36
C LEU A 337 -10.46 24.81 -13.40
N SER A 338 -9.87 26.00 -13.18
CA SER A 338 -10.13 27.14 -14.05
C SER A 338 -9.77 26.87 -15.52
N PRO A 339 -10.66 27.20 -16.47
CA PRO A 339 -10.34 27.14 -17.89
C PRO A 339 -9.22 28.13 -18.27
N ASN A 340 -8.93 29.12 -17.42
CA ASN A 340 -7.92 30.15 -17.61
C ASN A 340 -6.57 29.82 -16.93
N LEU A 341 -6.36 28.60 -16.43
CA LEU A 341 -5.07 28.19 -15.84
C LEU A 341 -3.90 28.33 -16.80
N ALA A 342 -2.71 28.67 -16.30
CA ALA A 342 -1.49 28.51 -17.09
C ALA A 342 -1.25 27.02 -17.39
N PRO A 343 -0.64 26.69 -18.55
CA PRO A 343 -0.18 25.32 -18.83
C PRO A 343 0.77 24.79 -17.74
N PRO A 344 0.77 23.47 -17.46
CA PRO A 344 -0.06 22.46 -18.08
C PRO A 344 -1.54 22.56 -17.65
N LYS A 345 -2.42 22.25 -18.60
CA LYS A 345 -3.87 22.18 -18.37
C LYS A 345 -4.22 20.81 -17.76
N PRO A 346 -5.32 20.74 -16.97
CA PRO A 346 -5.78 19.45 -16.45
C PRO A 346 -6.04 18.46 -17.59
N PRO A 347 -5.76 17.16 -17.39
CA PRO A 347 -6.03 16.13 -18.38
C PRO A 347 -7.53 16.05 -18.67
N MET A 348 -7.89 15.68 -19.90
CA MET A 348 -9.29 15.55 -20.34
C MET A 348 -9.59 14.12 -20.76
N ARG A 349 -10.78 13.61 -20.41
CA ARG A 349 -11.26 12.29 -20.82
C ARG A 349 -12.68 12.38 -21.38
N LYS A 350 -12.95 11.61 -22.43
CA LYS A 350 -14.28 11.45 -23.00
C LYS A 350 -15.08 10.43 -22.17
N GLN A 351 -16.29 10.81 -21.73
CA GLN A 351 -17.23 9.91 -21.06
C GLN A 351 -18.10 9.14 -22.07
N GLU A 352 -18.88 8.17 -21.57
CA GLU A 352 -19.83 7.37 -22.35
C GLU A 352 -20.89 8.21 -23.08
N ASP A 353 -21.25 9.38 -22.53
CA ASP A 353 -22.18 10.33 -23.14
C ASP A 353 -21.51 11.30 -24.13
N ASP A 354 -20.29 10.98 -24.56
CA ASP A 354 -19.46 11.74 -25.48
C ASP A 354 -18.99 13.13 -24.98
N LYS A 355 -19.25 13.49 -23.72
CA LYS A 355 -18.76 14.73 -23.12
C LYS A 355 -17.30 14.62 -22.69
N GLN A 356 -16.54 15.68 -22.92
CA GLN A 356 -15.20 15.87 -22.39
C GLN A 356 -15.27 16.40 -20.96
N VAL A 357 -14.60 15.74 -20.03
CA VAL A 357 -14.48 16.20 -18.63
C VAL A 357 -13.03 16.23 -18.19
N GLN A 358 -12.74 17.09 -17.20
CA GLN A 358 -11.45 17.04 -16.52
C GLN A 358 -11.30 15.68 -15.84
N ALA A 359 -10.16 15.04 -16.08
CA ALA A 359 -9.83 13.70 -15.63
C ALA A 359 -8.65 13.72 -14.66
N CYS A 360 -8.64 14.73 -13.78
CA CYS A 360 -7.62 14.89 -12.76
C CYS A 360 -7.55 13.65 -11.88
N VAL A 361 -6.33 13.32 -11.47
CA VAL A 361 -6.10 12.26 -10.50
C VAL A 361 -6.60 12.73 -9.13
N THR A 362 -7.23 11.84 -8.37
CA THR A 362 -7.65 12.09 -6.99
C THR A 362 -6.85 11.21 -6.03
N LEU A 363 -6.47 11.77 -4.89
CA LEU A 363 -5.80 11.06 -3.82
C LEU A 363 -6.84 10.41 -2.88
N ALA A 364 -6.77 9.09 -2.73
CA ALA A 364 -7.49 8.36 -1.68
C ALA A 364 -6.85 8.60 -0.31
N ALA A 365 -7.66 8.68 0.76
CA ALA A 365 -7.12 8.64 2.12
C ALA A 365 -6.51 7.26 2.42
N GLY A 366 -7.20 6.17 2.08
CA GLY A 366 -6.69 4.82 2.29
C GLY A 366 -7.59 3.74 1.71
N LEU A 367 -6.99 2.58 1.41
CA LEU A 367 -7.70 1.46 0.78
C LEU A 367 -8.00 0.36 1.80
N PRO A 368 -9.16 -0.32 1.68
CA PRO A 368 -10.23 -0.10 0.69
C PRO A 368 -11.31 0.91 1.11
N HIS A 369 -11.33 1.34 2.38
CA HIS A 369 -12.48 2.04 2.97
C HIS A 369 -12.74 3.43 2.37
N PHE A 370 -11.69 4.13 1.94
CA PHE A 370 -11.73 5.50 1.44
C PHE A 370 -11.28 5.56 -0.02
N ALA A 371 -11.81 4.64 -0.83
CA ALA A 371 -11.35 4.42 -2.20
C ALA A 371 -12.22 5.11 -3.27
N VAL A 372 -13.52 5.30 -3.04
CA VAL A 372 -14.46 5.76 -4.09
C VAL A 372 -15.58 6.65 -3.54
N GLY A 373 -16.34 7.28 -4.44
CA GLY A 373 -17.46 8.15 -4.09
C GLY A 373 -17.05 9.38 -3.29
N CYS A 374 -17.93 9.84 -2.40
CA CYS A 374 -17.64 10.98 -1.54
C CYS A 374 -16.52 10.69 -0.53
N TRP A 375 -16.31 9.42 -0.14
CA TRP A 375 -15.39 9.00 0.91
C TRP A 375 -13.92 8.95 0.48
N ARG A 376 -13.60 9.21 -0.79
CA ARG A 376 -12.22 9.10 -1.29
C ARG A 376 -11.33 10.26 -0.85
N SER A 377 -11.83 11.49 -1.03
CA SER A 377 -11.01 12.70 -0.91
C SER A 377 -11.37 13.49 0.35
N TRP A 378 -10.42 13.48 1.28
CA TRP A 378 -10.48 14.22 2.53
C TRP A 378 -9.40 15.31 2.55
N GLY A 379 -9.77 16.57 2.78
CA GLY A 379 -8.85 17.71 2.71
C GLY A 379 -7.68 17.56 3.67
N ARG A 380 -7.95 17.10 4.89
CA ARG A 380 -6.92 16.80 5.89
C ARG A 380 -5.92 15.77 5.38
N ASP A 381 -6.38 14.56 5.06
CA ASP A 381 -5.53 13.46 4.59
C ASP A 381 -4.78 13.84 3.32
N THR A 382 -5.46 14.53 2.40
CA THR A 382 -4.86 15.01 1.15
C THR A 382 -3.65 15.88 1.45
N PHE A 383 -3.79 16.92 2.30
CA PHE A 383 -2.70 17.86 2.56
C PHE A 383 -1.70 17.40 3.62
N ILE A 384 -1.96 16.31 4.34
CA ILE A 384 -0.90 15.62 5.10
C ILE A 384 -0.08 14.72 4.14
N ALA A 385 -0.74 14.07 3.17
CA ALA A 385 -0.10 13.12 2.27
C ALA A 385 0.54 13.74 1.02
N LEU A 386 0.17 14.97 0.64
CA LEU A 386 0.54 15.56 -0.64
C LEU A 386 2.06 15.74 -0.79
N ARG A 387 2.74 16.12 0.29
CA ARG A 387 4.20 16.32 0.25
C ARG A 387 4.92 15.02 -0.07
N GLY A 388 4.73 13.97 0.74
CA GLY A 388 5.40 12.70 0.53
C GLY A 388 4.95 11.98 -0.74
N LEU A 389 3.64 11.88 -1.01
CA LEU A 389 3.14 11.06 -2.12
C LEU A 389 3.01 11.78 -3.45
N CYS A 390 3.08 13.11 -3.52
CA CYS A 390 3.05 13.83 -4.79
C CYS A 390 4.29 14.70 -5.01
N ILE A 391 4.65 15.57 -4.06
CA ILE A 391 5.78 16.50 -4.26
C ILE A 391 7.11 15.72 -4.29
N LEU A 392 7.41 14.92 -3.27
CA LEU A 392 8.67 14.17 -3.21
C LEU A 392 8.77 13.06 -4.26
N THR A 393 7.65 12.61 -4.83
CA THR A 393 7.61 11.62 -5.92
C THR A 393 7.59 12.27 -7.31
N GLY A 394 7.45 13.59 -7.43
CA GLY A 394 7.54 14.30 -8.72
C GLY A 394 6.21 14.48 -9.45
N ARG A 395 5.08 14.16 -8.82
CA ARG A 395 3.73 14.44 -9.32
C ARG A 395 3.33 15.90 -9.08
N TYR A 396 4.14 16.83 -9.60
CA TYR A 396 3.95 18.25 -9.36
C TYR A 396 2.66 18.78 -9.97
N GLN A 397 2.30 18.30 -11.16
CA GLN A 397 1.05 18.69 -11.80
C GLN A 397 -0.15 18.25 -10.95
N GLU A 398 -0.20 17.00 -10.52
CA GLU A 398 -1.30 16.52 -9.67
C GLU A 398 -1.34 17.23 -8.31
N ALA A 399 -0.18 17.54 -7.72
CA ALA A 399 -0.12 18.33 -6.48
C ALA A 399 -0.72 19.74 -6.67
N ARG A 400 -0.37 20.42 -7.77
CA ARG A 400 -0.94 21.71 -8.16
C ARG A 400 -2.45 21.63 -8.37
N GLU A 401 -2.93 20.59 -9.05
CA GLU A 401 -4.37 20.36 -9.29
C GLU A 401 -5.14 20.22 -7.96
N HIS A 402 -4.63 19.44 -7.00
CA HIS A 402 -5.25 19.31 -5.67
C HIS A 402 -5.27 20.65 -4.92
N ILE A 403 -4.16 21.38 -4.90
CA ILE A 403 -4.07 22.69 -4.23
C ILE A 403 -5.14 23.64 -4.77
N LEU A 404 -5.26 23.76 -6.09
CA LEU A 404 -6.16 24.70 -6.75
C LEU A 404 -7.63 24.26 -6.66
N ALA A 405 -7.90 22.95 -6.73
CA ALA A 405 -9.27 22.43 -6.65
C ALA A 405 -9.88 22.65 -5.27
N TYR A 406 -9.12 22.38 -4.19
CA TYR A 406 -9.58 22.69 -2.83
C TYR A 406 -9.68 24.20 -2.60
N ALA A 407 -8.78 25.01 -3.17
CA ALA A 407 -8.86 26.47 -3.11
C ALA A 407 -10.19 27.00 -3.68
N GLY A 408 -10.69 26.38 -4.75
CA GLY A 408 -12.00 26.72 -5.34
C GLY A 408 -13.17 26.51 -4.38
N CYS A 409 -13.02 25.58 -3.44
CA CYS A 409 -14.00 25.27 -2.40
C CYS A 409 -13.80 26.08 -1.10
N LEU A 410 -12.90 27.07 -1.02
CA LEU A 410 -12.76 27.86 0.21
C LEU A 410 -14.09 28.54 0.58
N ARG A 411 -14.52 28.37 1.83
CA ARG A 411 -15.72 29.02 2.39
C ARG A 411 -15.56 29.24 3.90
N HIS A 412 -16.10 30.31 4.45
CA HIS A 412 -15.97 30.68 5.87
C HIS A 412 -14.52 30.87 6.34
N GLY A 413 -13.55 30.99 5.42
CA GLY A 413 -12.11 30.95 5.71
C GLY A 413 -11.55 29.53 5.92
N LEU A 414 -12.34 28.49 5.65
CA LEU A 414 -11.99 27.08 5.83
C LEU A 414 -11.98 26.33 4.49
N LEU A 415 -11.22 25.24 4.46
CA LEU A 415 -11.36 24.20 3.44
C LEU A 415 -12.26 23.07 3.94
N PRO A 416 -12.97 22.38 3.04
CA PRO A 416 -13.78 21.25 3.43
C PRO A 416 -12.92 20.06 3.86
N ASN A 417 -13.42 19.27 4.82
CA ASN A 417 -12.86 17.95 5.09
C ASN A 417 -13.29 16.99 3.99
N LEU A 418 -14.58 16.69 3.93
CA LEU A 418 -15.16 15.89 2.85
C LEU A 418 -15.29 16.76 1.61
N LEU A 419 -14.58 16.45 0.52
CA LEU A 419 -14.60 17.26 -0.69
C LEU A 419 -15.83 17.02 -1.56
N ASP A 420 -16.18 15.74 -1.79
CA ASP A 420 -17.27 15.30 -2.68
C ASP A 420 -17.32 16.05 -4.04
N ALA A 421 -16.17 16.17 -4.71
CA ALA A 421 -16.00 16.94 -5.95
C ALA A 421 -16.48 18.41 -5.90
N GLY A 422 -16.64 18.99 -4.70
CA GLY A 422 -17.21 20.32 -4.49
C GLY A 422 -18.75 20.35 -4.57
N GLN A 423 -19.42 19.22 -4.74
CA GLN A 423 -20.89 19.15 -4.83
C GLN A 423 -21.54 19.28 -3.45
N ASN A 424 -21.13 18.47 -2.47
CA ASN A 424 -21.60 18.53 -1.09
C ASN A 424 -20.44 18.63 -0.08
N PRO A 425 -19.54 19.60 -0.22
CA PRO A 425 -18.36 19.69 0.63
C PRO A 425 -18.77 20.05 2.07
N ARG A 426 -18.12 19.40 3.04
CA ARG A 426 -18.42 19.60 4.47
C ARG A 426 -17.31 20.38 5.18
N TYR A 427 -17.68 21.46 5.88
CA TYR A 427 -16.77 22.41 6.54
C TYR A 427 -16.74 22.22 8.06
N ASN A 428 -16.60 20.98 8.51
CA ASN A 428 -16.51 20.59 9.92
C ASN A 428 -15.05 20.50 10.44
N CYS A 429 -14.09 21.02 9.66
CA CYS A 429 -12.67 20.80 9.84
C CYS A 429 -11.94 22.14 9.87
N ARG A 430 -11.13 22.37 10.91
CA ARG A 430 -10.36 23.60 11.13
C ARG A 430 -8.90 23.43 10.74
N ASP A 431 -8.44 22.21 10.55
CA ASP A 431 -7.03 21.87 10.33
C ASP A 431 -6.66 21.77 8.85
N ALA A 432 -7.58 21.38 7.96
CA ALA A 432 -7.31 21.27 6.52
C ALA A 432 -6.76 22.55 5.88
N ILE A 433 -7.23 23.74 6.29
CA ILE A 433 -6.74 25.02 5.76
C ILE A 433 -5.26 25.25 6.09
N TRP A 434 -4.82 24.87 7.30
CA TRP A 434 -3.44 25.07 7.73
C TRP A 434 -2.50 24.05 7.10
N TRP A 435 -2.97 22.80 6.93
CA TRP A 435 -2.26 21.80 6.14
C TRP A 435 -2.12 22.20 4.67
N TRP A 436 -3.17 22.78 4.08
CA TRP A 436 -3.12 23.30 2.70
C TRP A 436 -2.10 24.43 2.55
N LEU A 437 -2.08 25.41 3.45
CA LEU A 437 -1.09 26.48 3.45
C LEU A 437 0.34 25.94 3.58
N TYR A 438 0.53 24.98 4.49
CA TYR A 438 1.82 24.31 4.65
C TYR A 438 2.23 23.55 3.37
N CYS A 439 1.31 22.81 2.73
CA CYS A 439 1.57 22.16 1.45
C CYS A 439 1.93 23.14 0.32
N ILE A 440 1.31 24.33 0.27
CA ILE A 440 1.68 25.35 -0.72
C ILE A 440 3.08 25.87 -0.46
N LYS A 441 3.45 26.12 0.80
CA LYS A 441 4.83 26.45 1.19
C LYS A 441 5.80 25.39 0.68
N GLU A 442 5.55 24.12 1.02
CA GLU A 442 6.42 23.00 0.62
C GLU A 442 6.48 22.84 -0.90
N TYR A 443 5.36 23.03 -1.62
CA TYR A 443 5.34 23.05 -3.08
C TYR A 443 6.22 24.17 -3.65
N CYS A 444 6.13 25.38 -3.09
CA CYS A 444 6.93 26.51 -3.54
C CYS A 444 8.44 26.34 -3.26
N GLU A 445 8.80 25.57 -2.24
CA GLU A 445 10.19 25.35 -1.81
C GLU A 445 10.84 24.13 -2.47
N GLU A 446 10.09 23.05 -2.71
CA GLU A 446 10.62 21.80 -3.27
C GLU A 446 10.44 21.68 -4.79
N VAL A 447 9.55 22.47 -5.42
CA VAL A 447 9.33 22.45 -6.88
C VAL A 447 10.03 23.62 -7.55
N ASP A 448 10.83 23.34 -8.57
CA ASP A 448 11.50 24.36 -9.38
C ASP A 448 10.47 25.32 -10.01
N GLY A 449 10.61 26.61 -9.71
CA GLY A 449 9.64 27.62 -10.15
C GLY A 449 8.25 27.49 -9.50
N GLY A 450 8.12 26.72 -8.42
CA GLY A 450 6.86 26.40 -7.76
C GLY A 450 6.09 27.62 -7.26
N THR A 451 6.77 28.73 -6.95
CA THR A 451 6.15 30.00 -6.54
C THR A 451 5.19 30.58 -7.59
N SER A 452 5.31 30.19 -8.85
CA SER A 452 4.37 30.59 -9.92
C SER A 452 2.92 30.16 -9.64
N ILE A 453 2.71 29.10 -8.85
CA ILE A 453 1.38 28.63 -8.45
C ILE A 453 0.56 29.72 -7.74
N LEU A 454 1.22 30.66 -7.05
CA LEU A 454 0.54 31.75 -6.34
C LEU A 454 -0.24 32.65 -7.30
N SER A 455 0.13 32.70 -8.58
CA SER A 455 -0.55 33.48 -9.62
C SER A 455 -1.57 32.67 -10.42
N ASP A 456 -1.69 31.37 -10.17
CA ASP A 456 -2.65 30.53 -10.89
C ASP A 456 -4.09 30.91 -10.57
N ARG A 457 -4.94 30.79 -11.59
CA ARG A 457 -6.36 31.11 -11.50
C ARG A 457 -7.10 29.99 -10.79
N VAL A 458 -7.64 30.30 -9.62
CA VAL A 458 -8.58 29.46 -8.89
C VAL A 458 -10.00 29.85 -9.31
N SER A 459 -10.75 28.90 -9.84
CA SER A 459 -12.19 29.07 -10.03
C SER A 459 -12.90 28.90 -8.68
N ARG A 460 -13.45 29.98 -8.15
CA ARG A 460 -14.23 29.98 -6.93
C ARG A 460 -15.60 29.35 -7.19
N LEU A 461 -15.74 28.13 -6.70
CA LEU A 461 -17.00 27.42 -6.63
C LEU A 461 -17.97 28.17 -5.70
N PHE A 462 -17.44 28.72 -4.61
CA PHE A 462 -18.17 29.55 -3.66
C PHE A 462 -17.51 30.94 -3.56
N PRO A 463 -17.99 31.94 -4.32
CA PRO A 463 -17.46 33.31 -4.24
C PRO A 463 -17.73 33.99 -2.89
N ASP A 464 -18.80 33.58 -2.19
CA ASP A 464 -19.09 34.02 -0.82
C ASP A 464 -19.76 32.90 0.00
N ASP A 465 -19.97 33.14 1.30
CA ASP A 465 -20.46 32.12 2.24
C ASP A 465 -21.88 31.63 1.94
N GLU A 466 -22.73 32.50 1.40
CA GLU A 466 -24.14 32.20 1.13
C GLU A 466 -24.37 31.74 -0.32
N SER A 467 -23.37 31.92 -1.18
CA SER A 467 -23.44 31.57 -2.59
C SER A 467 -23.70 30.07 -2.85
N ASP A 468 -24.49 29.81 -3.87
CA ASP A 468 -24.60 28.48 -4.49
C ASP A 468 -23.35 28.16 -5.33
N PRO A 469 -23.05 26.86 -5.58
CA PRO A 469 -21.92 26.47 -6.42
C PRO A 469 -21.97 27.14 -7.79
N GLN A 470 -20.87 27.77 -8.21
CA GLN A 470 -20.73 28.46 -9.49
C GLN A 470 -19.92 27.65 -10.50
N PRO A 471 -20.24 27.72 -11.81
CA PRO A 471 -19.46 27.02 -12.82
C PRO A 471 -18.02 27.56 -12.93
N ALA A 472 -17.08 26.69 -13.29
CA ALA A 472 -15.68 27.05 -13.46
C ALA A 472 -15.49 28.18 -14.47
N GLY A 473 -14.55 29.09 -14.19
CA GLY A 473 -14.27 30.29 -14.99
C GLY A 473 -15.19 31.48 -14.73
N LYS A 474 -16.31 31.33 -14.00
CA LYS A 474 -17.22 32.45 -13.71
C LYS A 474 -16.63 33.44 -12.70
N TYR A 475 -15.99 32.94 -11.66
CA TYR A 475 -15.32 33.73 -10.62
C TYR A 475 -13.89 33.23 -10.46
N ASP A 476 -12.97 33.79 -11.24
CA ASP A 476 -11.56 33.43 -11.18
C ASP A 476 -10.77 34.49 -10.40
N GLN A 477 -9.96 34.03 -9.45
CA GLN A 477 -8.99 34.88 -8.76
C GLN A 477 -7.64 34.16 -8.63
N PRO A 478 -6.51 34.89 -8.55
CA PRO A 478 -5.22 34.29 -8.24
C PRO A 478 -5.24 33.52 -6.92
N LEU A 479 -4.46 32.44 -6.83
CA LEU A 479 -4.32 31.65 -5.60
C LEU A 479 -3.91 32.50 -4.39
N HIS A 480 -3.03 33.50 -4.57
CA HIS A 480 -2.63 34.39 -3.48
C HIS A 480 -3.81 35.20 -2.90
N ASP A 481 -4.84 35.52 -3.69
CA ASP A 481 -6.04 36.19 -3.18
C ASP A 481 -6.91 35.24 -2.36
N VAL A 482 -6.96 33.95 -2.73
CA VAL A 482 -7.65 32.92 -1.95
C VAL A 482 -6.96 32.70 -0.60
N ILE A 483 -5.62 32.65 -0.60
CA ILE A 483 -4.82 32.59 0.63
C ILE A 483 -5.10 33.80 1.52
N GLN A 484 -5.10 35.00 0.91
CA GLN A 484 -5.35 36.24 1.64
C GLN A 484 -6.76 36.27 2.25
N GLU A 485 -7.77 35.81 1.52
CA GLU A 485 -9.13 35.69 2.02
C GLU A 485 -9.19 34.77 3.24
N ALA A 486 -8.62 33.57 3.16
CA ALA A 486 -8.62 32.61 4.27
C ALA A 486 -8.02 33.23 5.55
N LEU A 487 -6.83 33.84 5.45
CA LEU A 487 -6.16 34.47 6.58
C LEU A 487 -6.93 35.67 7.13
N THR A 488 -7.50 36.49 6.26
CA THR A 488 -8.31 37.65 6.66
C THR A 488 -9.56 37.21 7.40
N ARG A 489 -10.23 36.13 6.95
CA ARG A 489 -11.39 35.55 7.64
C ARG A 489 -11.03 35.04 9.03
N HIS A 490 -9.95 34.28 9.16
CA HIS A 490 -9.45 33.84 10.46
C HIS A 490 -9.13 35.02 11.38
N PHE A 491 -8.49 36.07 10.87
CA PHE A 491 -8.14 37.25 11.65
C PHE A 491 -9.36 38.11 12.06
N GLN A 492 -10.38 38.19 11.19
CA GLN A 492 -11.65 38.84 11.49
C GLN A 492 -12.39 38.11 12.62
N GLY A 493 -12.27 36.78 12.65
CA GLY A 493 -13.03 35.88 13.50
C GLY A 493 -14.40 35.59 12.89
N VAL A 494 -14.68 34.32 12.60
CA VAL A 494 -15.91 33.89 11.95
C VAL A 494 -16.70 33.00 12.91
N THR A 495 -18.01 33.20 12.94
CA THR A 495 -18.96 32.29 13.57
C THR A 495 -20.05 31.99 12.57
N PHE A 496 -20.28 30.71 12.30
CA PHE A 496 -21.26 30.26 11.34
C PHE A 496 -21.91 28.96 11.80
N ARG A 497 -23.03 28.61 11.19
CA ARG A 497 -23.66 27.31 11.35
C ARG A 497 -23.45 26.51 10.07
N GLU A 498 -23.04 25.25 10.18
CA GLU A 498 -22.84 24.39 9.01
C GLU A 498 -24.09 24.42 8.10
N ARG A 499 -23.87 24.62 6.80
CA ARG A 499 -24.95 24.64 5.80
C ARG A 499 -25.64 23.28 5.81
N SER A 500 -26.97 23.29 5.80
CA SER A 500 -27.80 22.07 5.88
C SER A 500 -27.68 21.30 7.21
N ALA A 501 -27.28 21.97 8.30
CA ALA A 501 -27.18 21.38 9.65
C ALA A 501 -28.38 20.51 10.03
N GLY A 502 -28.08 19.34 10.58
CA GLY A 502 -29.05 18.35 11.00
C GLY A 502 -28.70 16.93 10.53
N PRO A 503 -29.59 15.96 10.77
CA PRO A 503 -29.33 14.53 10.58
C PRO A 503 -28.92 14.11 9.17
N LYS A 504 -29.14 14.97 8.16
CA LYS A 504 -28.79 14.67 6.76
C LYS A 504 -27.29 14.77 6.48
N ILE A 505 -26.58 15.68 7.15
CA ILE A 505 -25.14 15.88 6.98
C ILE A 505 -24.33 15.20 8.09
N ASP A 506 -24.95 14.98 9.25
CA ASP A 506 -24.39 14.24 10.37
C ASP A 506 -25.50 13.65 11.23
N GLU A 507 -25.63 12.34 11.25
CA GLU A 507 -26.70 11.62 11.95
C GLU A 507 -26.50 11.52 13.48
N HIS A 508 -25.35 11.97 14.00
CA HIS A 508 -24.99 11.80 15.41
C HIS A 508 -24.73 13.11 16.12
N MET A 509 -24.14 14.09 15.44
CA MET A 509 -23.76 15.38 16.01
C MET A 509 -24.96 16.08 16.67
N SER A 510 -24.73 16.63 17.86
CA SER A 510 -25.73 17.44 18.54
C SER A 510 -25.96 18.78 17.83
N ASP A 511 -27.12 19.41 18.05
CA ASP A 511 -27.48 20.68 17.40
C ASP A 511 -26.44 21.79 17.61
N ALA A 512 -25.81 21.83 18.78
CA ALA A 512 -24.75 22.78 19.12
C ALA A 512 -23.43 22.51 18.39
N GLY A 513 -23.17 21.26 17.99
CA GLY A 513 -21.96 20.86 17.27
C GLY A 513 -21.84 21.53 15.89
N PHE A 514 -22.97 21.80 15.24
CA PHE A 514 -23.02 22.46 13.93
C PHE A 514 -22.64 23.95 13.96
N ASN A 515 -22.53 24.56 15.14
CA ASN A 515 -22.14 25.97 15.28
C ASN A 515 -20.62 26.06 15.41
N VAL A 516 -19.95 26.56 14.38
CA VAL A 516 -18.50 26.62 14.31
C VAL A 516 -18.01 28.04 14.55
N GLN A 517 -16.99 28.16 15.39
CA GLN A 517 -16.25 29.41 15.60
C GLN A 517 -14.78 29.19 15.25
N ILE A 518 -14.18 30.15 14.58
CA ILE A 518 -12.74 30.24 14.34
C ILE A 518 -12.26 31.67 14.55
N GLY A 519 -11.00 31.84 14.95
CA GLY A 519 -10.43 33.16 15.15
C GLY A 519 -8.95 33.15 15.47
N VAL A 520 -8.45 34.34 15.78
CA VAL A 520 -7.08 34.58 16.26
C VAL A 520 -7.15 35.28 17.60
N HIS A 521 -6.46 34.75 18.60
CA HIS A 521 -6.44 35.34 19.94
C HIS A 521 -5.59 36.63 19.91
N PRO A 522 -6.14 37.79 20.35
CA PRO A 522 -5.49 39.09 20.13
C PRO A 522 -4.17 39.28 20.88
N GLU A 523 -4.03 38.63 22.04
CA GLU A 523 -2.81 38.74 22.86
C GLU A 523 -1.70 37.83 22.33
N THR A 524 -2.04 36.55 22.11
CA THR A 524 -1.07 35.48 21.82
C THR A 524 -0.84 35.27 20.32
N GLY A 525 -1.75 35.74 19.47
CA GLY A 525 -1.73 35.44 18.04
C GLY A 525 -2.10 34.00 17.68
N PHE A 526 -2.47 33.16 18.66
CA PHE A 526 -2.82 31.77 18.38
C PHE A 526 -4.13 31.67 17.60
N VAL A 527 -4.14 30.79 16.62
CA VAL A 527 -5.36 30.39 15.93
C VAL A 527 -6.18 29.50 16.86
N PHE A 528 -7.46 29.82 17.04
CA PHE A 528 -8.37 29.06 17.89
C PHE A 528 -9.67 28.75 17.15
N GLY A 529 -10.43 27.78 17.67
CA GLY A 529 -11.77 27.52 17.18
C GLY A 529 -12.35 26.21 17.67
N GLY A 530 -13.53 25.87 17.17
CA GLY A 530 -14.30 24.72 17.62
C GLY A 530 -15.13 25.03 18.87
N ASN A 531 -15.77 23.99 19.39
CA ASN A 531 -16.45 24.01 20.69
C ASN A 531 -16.50 22.58 21.26
N ARG A 532 -16.95 22.45 22.50
CA ARG A 532 -17.04 21.16 23.22
C ARG A 532 -17.87 20.05 22.55
N TRP A 533 -18.68 20.40 21.55
CA TRP A 533 -19.63 19.54 20.84
C TRP A 533 -19.21 19.22 19.40
N ASN A 534 -18.04 19.66 18.95
CA ASN A 534 -17.55 19.37 17.60
C ASN A 534 -16.14 18.77 17.54
N CYS A 535 -15.78 18.34 16.34
CA CYS A 535 -14.61 17.53 16.03
C CYS A 535 -13.76 18.21 14.95
N GLY A 536 -13.19 19.37 15.28
CA GLY A 536 -12.56 20.24 14.28
C GLY A 536 -11.14 19.84 13.84
N THR A 537 -10.51 18.86 14.48
CA THR A 537 -9.12 18.43 14.22
C THR A 537 -9.10 16.97 13.79
N TRP A 538 -7.97 16.45 13.31
CA TRP A 538 -7.82 15.03 12.93
C TRP A 538 -8.25 13.99 13.96
N MET A 539 -8.26 14.33 15.25
CA MET A 539 -8.86 13.51 16.29
C MET A 539 -10.39 13.74 16.32
N ASP A 540 -11.13 13.27 15.30
CA ASP A 540 -12.49 13.71 14.98
C ASP A 540 -13.64 12.72 15.29
N LYS A 541 -13.40 11.70 16.11
CA LYS A 541 -14.45 10.72 16.44
C LYS A 541 -15.66 11.36 17.16
N MET A 542 -16.80 11.41 16.47
CA MET A 542 -18.11 11.72 17.04
C MET A 542 -18.74 10.44 17.61
N GLY A 543 -19.14 10.44 18.88
CA GLY A 543 -19.80 9.30 19.51
C GLY A 543 -21.16 9.01 18.87
N SER A 544 -21.50 7.72 18.73
CA SER A 544 -22.70 7.26 18.01
C SER A 544 -23.54 6.21 18.75
N SER A 545 -23.08 5.71 19.90
CA SER A 545 -23.81 4.73 20.70
C SER A 545 -24.84 5.41 21.57
N SER A 546 -26.12 5.16 21.25
CA SER A 546 -27.22 5.51 22.15
C SER A 546 -27.24 4.60 23.37
N HIS A 547 -26.84 3.33 23.21
CA HIS A 547 -26.83 2.33 24.28
C HIS A 547 -25.86 2.72 25.41
N ALA A 548 -24.68 3.21 25.06
CA ALA A 548 -23.68 3.69 26.02
C ALA A 548 -23.85 5.17 26.40
N GLY A 549 -24.80 5.90 25.80
CA GLY A 549 -25.04 7.31 26.09
C GLY A 549 -23.94 8.26 25.61
N ASN A 550 -23.15 7.86 24.61
CA ASN A 550 -22.09 8.69 24.01
C ASN A 550 -22.49 9.37 22.70
N ARG A 551 -23.68 9.07 22.14
CA ARG A 551 -24.18 9.69 20.90
C ARG A 551 -24.14 11.22 20.94
N GLY A 552 -23.55 11.83 19.92
CA GLY A 552 -23.44 13.28 19.75
C GLY A 552 -22.43 13.97 20.65
N LYS A 553 -21.62 13.20 21.40
CA LYS A 553 -20.50 13.69 22.18
C LYS A 553 -19.20 13.40 21.41
N PRO A 554 -18.37 14.42 21.13
CA PRO A 554 -17.01 14.20 20.64
C PRO A 554 -16.19 13.38 21.64
N ALA A 555 -15.40 12.43 21.14
CA ALA A 555 -14.45 11.70 21.98
C ALA A 555 -13.24 12.55 22.37
N THR A 556 -12.82 13.42 21.45
CA THR A 556 -11.63 14.26 21.55
C THR A 556 -11.94 15.66 21.03
N PRO A 557 -12.83 16.44 21.67
CA PRO A 557 -13.02 17.82 21.29
C PRO A 557 -11.73 18.58 21.56
N ARG A 558 -11.06 19.04 20.50
CA ARG A 558 -9.81 19.83 20.56
C ARG A 558 -10.10 21.27 20.14
N ASP A 559 -11.04 21.87 20.86
CA ASP A 559 -11.38 23.27 20.72
C ASP A 559 -10.36 24.18 21.41
N GLY A 560 -10.43 25.48 21.14
CA GLY A 560 -9.36 26.40 21.47
C GLY A 560 -8.18 26.28 20.50
N SER A 561 -6.96 26.44 21.02
CA SER A 561 -5.73 26.50 20.23
C SER A 561 -5.02 25.14 20.25
N ALA A 562 -5.29 24.30 19.25
CA ALA A 562 -4.59 23.02 19.08
C ALA A 562 -3.13 23.24 18.66
N VAL A 563 -2.21 22.49 19.27
CA VAL A 563 -0.75 22.74 19.15
C VAL A 563 -0.25 22.73 17.70
N GLU A 564 -0.73 21.79 16.89
CA GLU A 564 -0.32 21.68 15.49
C GLU A 564 -0.83 22.83 14.64
N LEU A 565 -2.01 23.40 14.94
CA LEU A 565 -2.55 24.54 14.20
C LEU A 565 -1.79 25.82 14.49
N VAL A 566 -1.35 26.00 15.74
CA VAL A 566 -0.47 27.11 16.10
C VAL A 566 0.86 26.99 15.35
N GLY A 567 1.48 25.80 15.33
CA GLY A 567 2.70 25.54 14.56
C GLY A 567 2.55 25.76 13.05
N LEU A 568 1.51 25.18 12.43
CA LEU A 568 1.24 25.35 11.00
C LEU A 568 0.96 26.81 10.63
N SER A 569 0.20 27.53 11.47
CA SER A 569 -0.06 28.95 11.26
C SER A 569 1.22 29.79 11.36
N LYS A 570 2.10 29.51 12.33
CA LYS A 570 3.42 30.13 12.44
C LYS A 570 4.24 29.93 11.16
N ALA A 571 4.32 28.68 10.67
CA ALA A 571 5.05 28.35 9.45
C ALA A 571 4.52 29.13 8.23
N ALA A 572 3.19 29.16 8.05
CA ALA A 572 2.56 29.88 6.96
C ALA A 572 2.81 31.40 7.04
N LEU A 573 2.69 32.01 8.22
CA LEU A 573 2.89 33.45 8.41
C LEU A 573 4.34 33.86 8.16
N THR A 574 5.31 33.09 8.67
CA THR A 574 6.73 33.33 8.42
C THR A 574 7.05 33.21 6.92
N TRP A 575 6.51 32.20 6.25
CA TRP A 575 6.68 32.01 4.81
C TRP A 575 6.09 33.17 3.99
N LEU A 576 4.85 33.58 4.27
CA LEU A 576 4.21 34.69 3.56
C LEU A 576 4.92 36.03 3.79
N TRP A 577 5.39 36.28 5.01
CA TRP A 577 6.24 37.44 5.29
C TRP A 577 7.50 37.42 4.40
N ASN A 578 8.20 36.29 4.35
CA ASN A 578 9.41 36.14 3.52
C ASN A 578 9.11 36.35 2.02
N LEU A 579 7.99 35.85 1.51
CA LEU A 579 7.59 36.08 0.11
C LEU A 579 7.24 37.54 -0.16
N ASN A 580 6.55 38.20 0.76
CA ASN A 580 6.23 39.62 0.63
C ASN A 580 7.49 40.48 0.61
N GLN A 581 8.49 40.20 1.46
CA GLN A 581 9.79 40.89 1.43
C GLN A 581 10.52 40.73 0.10
N LYS A 582 10.31 39.60 -0.60
CA LYS A 582 10.87 39.32 -1.93
C LYS A 582 10.00 39.87 -3.08
N GLY A 583 8.86 40.51 -2.80
CA GLY A 583 7.92 40.97 -3.82
C GLY A 583 7.14 39.86 -4.54
N LEU A 584 7.15 38.64 -3.98
CA LEU A 584 6.49 37.45 -4.55
C LEU A 584 5.08 37.22 -3.99
N TYR A 585 4.69 37.95 -2.94
CA TYR A 585 3.35 37.92 -2.38
C TYR A 585 2.84 39.36 -2.16
N PRO A 586 1.67 39.74 -2.68
CA PRO A 586 1.27 41.15 -2.77
C PRO A 586 0.82 41.78 -1.45
N TYR A 587 0.50 40.99 -0.43
CA TYR A 587 -0.02 41.49 0.85
C TYR A 587 1.05 41.50 1.95
N ASP A 588 1.04 42.53 2.80
CA ASP A 588 1.96 42.69 3.94
C ASP A 588 1.41 42.10 5.25
N GLY A 589 0.11 41.76 5.29
CA GLY A 589 -0.57 41.29 6.48
C GLY A 589 -2.08 41.19 6.34
N VAL A 590 -2.78 41.27 7.47
CA VAL A 590 -4.24 41.13 7.61
C VAL A 590 -4.82 42.26 8.44
N GLN A 591 -6.10 42.54 8.25
CA GLN A 591 -6.81 43.56 9.01
C GLN A 591 -8.18 43.07 9.46
N ARG A 592 -8.58 43.52 10.64
CA ARG A 592 -9.90 43.33 11.23
C ARG A 592 -10.68 44.63 11.11
N SER A 593 -11.92 44.55 10.64
CA SER A 593 -12.78 45.71 10.43
C SER A 593 -14.13 45.55 11.14
N ASN A 594 -14.75 46.66 11.51
CA ASN A 594 -16.14 46.71 11.96
C ASN A 594 -17.10 46.49 10.78
N LYS A 595 -18.40 46.35 11.07
CA LYS A 595 -19.44 46.19 10.04
C LYS A 595 -19.55 47.37 9.06
N ASP A 596 -19.11 48.56 9.46
CA ASP A 596 -19.04 49.76 8.63
C ASP A 596 -17.73 49.85 7.82
N ASN A 597 -16.94 48.77 7.79
CA ASN A 597 -15.62 48.66 7.16
C ASN A 597 -14.53 49.57 7.76
N THR A 598 -14.75 50.14 8.94
CA THR A 598 -13.68 50.84 9.67
C THR A 598 -12.65 49.83 10.19
N VAL A 599 -11.38 50.03 9.85
CA VAL A 599 -10.28 49.15 10.30
C VAL A 599 -10.05 49.35 11.80
N VAL A 600 -10.18 48.27 12.56
CA VAL A 600 -10.00 48.23 14.02
C VAL A 600 -8.58 47.84 14.37
N THR A 601 -8.00 46.88 13.66
CA THR A 601 -6.66 46.35 13.94
C THR A 601 -6.04 45.85 12.66
N LYS A 602 -4.77 46.20 12.40
CA LYS A 602 -3.98 45.65 11.29
C LYS A 602 -2.70 45.03 11.86
N TRP A 603 -2.41 43.79 11.49
CA TRP A 603 -1.14 43.13 11.78
C TRP A 603 -0.44 42.79 10.48
N THR A 604 0.85 43.11 10.37
CA THR A 604 1.69 42.50 9.33
C THR A 604 1.84 41.01 9.60
N PHE A 605 2.16 40.21 8.58
CA PHE A 605 2.45 38.78 8.79
C PHE A 605 3.60 38.58 9.77
N LYS A 606 4.59 39.47 9.75
CA LYS A 606 5.68 39.47 10.74
C LYS A 606 5.15 39.70 12.16
N MET A 607 4.33 40.74 12.38
CA MET A 607 3.75 41.02 13.71
C MET A 607 2.93 39.85 14.25
N TRP A 608 2.13 39.21 13.39
CA TRP A 608 1.36 38.03 13.79
C TRP A 608 2.29 36.85 14.13
N SER A 609 3.28 36.57 13.27
CA SER A 609 4.28 35.53 13.50
C SER A 609 5.11 35.75 14.78
N ASP A 610 5.48 36.99 15.07
CA ASP A 610 6.21 37.38 16.29
C ASP A 610 5.33 37.20 17.53
N LYS A 611 4.04 37.55 17.47
CA LYS A 611 3.11 37.31 18.59
C LYS A 611 3.02 35.84 18.96
N ILE A 612 2.93 34.95 17.98
CA ILE A 612 2.93 33.50 18.23
C ILE A 612 4.27 33.09 18.85
N GLN A 613 5.39 33.58 18.30
CA GLN A 613 6.74 33.31 18.80
C GLN A 613 6.90 33.66 20.28
N ASP A 614 6.47 34.86 20.66
CA ASP A 614 6.67 35.40 22.01
C ASP A 614 5.79 34.72 23.06
N ASN A 615 4.71 34.05 22.63
CA ASN A 615 3.73 33.46 23.54
C ASN A 615 3.72 31.92 23.54
N PHE A 616 4.20 31.26 22.49
CA PHE A 616 4.04 29.80 22.34
C PHE A 616 4.54 29.01 23.57
N GLU A 617 5.83 29.12 23.91
CA GLU A 617 6.38 28.37 25.05
C GLU A 617 5.69 28.73 26.36
N LYS A 618 5.39 30.02 26.59
CA LYS A 618 4.75 30.49 27.81
C LYS A 618 3.43 29.77 28.11
N TYR A 619 2.63 29.48 27.09
CA TYR A 619 1.30 28.88 27.27
C TYR A 619 1.27 27.37 27.09
N PHE A 620 2.12 26.82 26.20
CA PHE A 620 2.15 25.39 25.87
C PHE A 620 3.12 24.59 26.72
N TRP A 621 4.21 25.15 27.24
CA TRP A 621 5.18 24.39 28.04
C TRP A 621 4.63 24.08 29.44
N VAL A 622 4.85 22.84 29.89
CA VAL A 622 4.59 22.42 31.26
C VAL A 622 5.91 22.20 31.98
N ASN A 623 6.20 23.03 32.98
CA ASN A 623 7.47 23.01 33.71
C ASN A 623 7.79 21.64 34.33
N THR A 624 9.06 21.26 34.26
CA THR A 624 9.59 20.00 34.80
C THR A 624 9.44 19.90 36.30
N THR A 625 9.52 21.04 36.99
CA THR A 625 9.28 21.19 38.43
C THR A 625 8.13 22.19 38.65
N PRO A 626 7.27 21.99 39.66
CA PRO A 626 6.22 22.94 40.00
C PRO A 626 6.74 24.37 40.20
N THR A 627 6.02 25.33 39.64
CA THR A 627 6.29 26.78 39.73
C THR A 627 5.02 27.53 40.14
N GLY A 628 5.17 28.68 40.80
CA GLY A 628 4.04 29.40 41.40
C GLY A 628 3.09 30.08 40.40
N ASP A 629 3.51 30.20 39.15
CA ASP A 629 2.80 30.84 38.03
C ASP A 629 2.08 29.82 37.11
N GLU A 630 2.08 28.54 37.46
CA GLU A 630 1.39 27.50 36.68
C GLU A 630 -0.14 27.66 36.73
N ILE A 631 -0.70 27.96 35.56
CA ILE A 631 -2.16 27.97 35.36
C ILE A 631 -2.66 26.52 35.43
N ARG A 632 -3.62 26.26 36.34
CA ARG A 632 -4.26 24.95 36.54
C ARG A 632 -3.27 23.81 36.83
N ALA A 633 -2.36 24.06 37.78
CA ALA A 633 -1.42 23.04 38.27
C ALA A 633 -2.12 21.75 38.77
N ASP A 634 -3.39 21.84 39.19
CA ASP A 634 -4.25 20.73 39.59
C ASP A 634 -4.59 19.76 38.44
N LEU A 635 -4.49 20.20 37.19
CA LEU A 635 -4.80 19.39 36.00
C LEU A 635 -3.58 18.78 35.31
N ILE A 636 -2.37 19.07 35.81
CA ILE A 636 -1.12 18.56 35.20
C ILE A 636 -0.96 17.07 35.52
N ASN A 637 -1.16 16.21 34.52
CA ASN A 637 -0.87 14.78 34.63
C ASN A 637 0.64 14.50 34.53
N LYS A 638 1.30 15.05 33.50
CA LYS A 638 2.75 14.89 33.28
C LYS A 638 3.45 16.23 33.11
N ARG A 639 4.71 16.27 33.56
CA ARG A 639 5.61 17.44 33.51
C ARG A 639 6.71 17.27 32.48
N GLY A 640 7.24 18.39 31.98
CA GLY A 640 8.23 18.41 30.90
C GLY A 640 7.62 17.99 29.57
N ILE A 641 6.42 18.49 29.28
CA ILE A 641 5.67 18.22 28.05
C ILE A 641 5.24 19.55 27.43
N TYR A 642 4.92 19.53 26.13
CA TYR A 642 4.09 20.57 25.54
C TYR A 642 2.63 20.11 25.57
N LYS A 643 1.74 21.00 26.01
CA LYS A 643 0.29 20.81 26.03
C LYS A 643 -0.23 20.43 24.65
N ASP A 644 -1.27 19.63 24.62
CA ASP A 644 -1.92 19.24 23.35
C ASP A 644 -2.76 20.38 22.75
N SER A 645 -3.34 21.20 23.62
CA SER A 645 -4.12 22.37 23.26
C SER A 645 -4.00 23.45 24.34
N HIS A 646 -4.44 24.66 24.02
CA HIS A 646 -4.53 25.76 24.97
C HIS A 646 -5.90 26.44 24.87
N GLY A 647 -6.60 26.51 26.01
CA GLY A 647 -7.91 27.13 26.12
C GLY A 647 -9.03 26.23 25.62
N SER A 648 -8.88 24.90 25.73
CA SER A 648 -9.97 23.94 25.50
C SER A 648 -11.12 24.17 26.47
N SER A 649 -12.35 23.94 26.01
CA SER A 649 -13.53 23.94 26.86
C SER A 649 -13.50 22.87 27.95
N HIS A 650 -12.78 21.77 27.71
CA HIS A 650 -12.50 20.74 28.72
C HIS A 650 -11.05 20.90 29.18
N GLU A 651 -10.81 21.79 30.14
CA GLU A 651 -9.47 22.28 30.48
C GLU A 651 -8.42 21.19 30.78
N TYR A 652 -8.81 20.00 31.25
CA TYR A 652 -7.86 18.91 31.49
C TYR A 652 -7.26 18.35 30.18
N THR A 653 -7.95 18.48 29.04
CA THR A 653 -7.46 18.00 27.74
C THR A 653 -6.25 18.79 27.26
N ASP A 654 -6.11 20.06 27.67
CA ASP A 654 -4.92 20.86 27.38
C ASP A 654 -3.65 20.15 27.87
N PHE A 655 -3.71 19.52 29.05
CA PHE A 655 -2.56 18.94 29.76
C PHE A 655 -2.28 17.46 29.43
N GLN A 656 -2.96 16.89 28.45
CA GLN A 656 -2.73 15.51 28.03
C GLN A 656 -1.45 15.39 27.19
N LEU A 657 -0.63 14.38 27.48
CA LEU A 657 0.49 14.02 26.61
C LEU A 657 -0.06 13.26 25.39
N ARG A 658 0.03 13.90 24.22
CA ARG A 658 -0.42 13.35 22.93
C ARG A 658 0.67 13.46 21.85
N CYS A 659 0.45 12.77 20.74
CA CYS A 659 1.37 12.73 19.60
C CYS A 659 1.31 13.94 18.64
N ASN A 660 0.65 15.04 19.03
CA ASN A 660 0.39 16.18 18.15
C ASN A 660 1.49 17.25 18.16
N PHE A 661 2.12 17.53 19.30
CA PHE A 661 3.15 18.57 19.41
C PHE A 661 4.38 18.36 18.49
N PRO A 662 4.79 17.13 18.11
CA PRO A 662 5.87 16.95 17.15
C PRO A 662 5.56 17.55 15.76
N ILE A 663 4.28 17.70 15.40
CA ILE A 663 3.90 18.36 14.15
C ILE A 663 4.36 19.82 14.18
N ALA A 664 4.05 20.55 15.26
CA ALA A 664 4.49 21.93 15.45
C ALA A 664 6.02 22.05 15.46
N MET A 665 6.72 21.09 16.09
CA MET A 665 8.18 21.02 16.11
C MET A 665 8.81 20.86 14.72
N VAL A 666 8.16 20.13 13.81
CA VAL A 666 8.64 19.95 12.44
C VAL A 666 8.39 21.18 11.58
N VAL A 667 7.19 21.74 11.65
CA VAL A 667 6.79 22.83 10.74
C VAL A 667 7.29 24.21 11.18
N ALA A 668 7.53 24.40 12.47
CA ALA A 668 8.00 25.65 13.07
C ALA A 668 8.94 25.39 14.27
N PRO A 669 10.13 24.80 14.04
CA PRO A 669 11.07 24.44 15.12
C PRO A 669 11.53 25.65 15.94
N GLU A 670 11.47 26.86 15.37
CA GLU A 670 11.83 28.10 16.05
C GLU A 670 10.94 28.42 17.26
N LEU A 671 9.76 27.81 17.38
CA LEU A 671 8.87 27.99 18.52
C LEU A 671 9.39 27.33 19.81
N PHE A 672 10.43 26.50 19.72
CA PHE A 672 10.83 25.62 20.81
C PHE A 672 12.27 25.87 21.26
N SER A 673 12.46 26.00 22.56
CA SER A 673 13.76 25.86 23.19
C SER A 673 14.30 24.44 22.96
N HIS A 674 15.54 24.34 22.48
CA HIS A 674 16.15 23.05 22.15
C HIS A 674 16.16 22.06 23.32
N GLN A 675 16.35 22.56 24.54
CA GLN A 675 16.38 21.72 25.75
C GLN A 675 14.97 21.23 26.13
N GLN A 676 13.98 22.12 26.11
CA GLN A 676 12.59 21.77 26.43
C GLN A 676 12.00 20.82 25.38
N ALA A 677 12.27 21.09 24.10
CA ALA A 677 11.91 20.21 22.99
C ALA A 677 12.47 18.79 23.19
N TRP A 678 13.76 18.68 23.53
CA TRP A 678 14.39 17.39 23.75
C TRP A 678 13.79 16.63 24.93
N ILE A 679 13.48 17.32 26.03
CA ILE A 679 12.79 16.73 27.19
C ILE A 679 11.42 16.18 26.78
N ALA A 680 10.60 16.98 26.09
CA ALA A 680 9.27 16.57 25.66
C ALA A 680 9.31 15.41 24.66
N LEU A 681 10.22 15.45 23.68
CA LEU A 681 10.43 14.35 22.73
C LEU A 681 10.87 13.07 23.43
N SER A 682 11.72 13.16 24.46
CA SER A 682 12.11 12.01 25.28
C SER A 682 10.92 11.42 26.06
N LYS A 683 9.95 12.26 26.48
CA LYS A 683 8.69 11.78 27.07
C LYS A 683 7.81 11.08 26.03
N ALA A 684 7.64 11.66 24.85
CA ALA A 684 6.89 11.02 23.77
C ALA A 684 7.51 9.68 23.35
N GLU A 685 8.84 9.62 23.25
CA GLU A 685 9.58 8.38 22.97
C GLU A 685 9.28 7.29 24.00
N LYS A 686 9.28 7.66 25.28
CA LYS A 686 9.03 6.73 26.39
C LYS A 686 7.59 6.24 26.45
N TYR A 687 6.61 7.14 26.30
CA TYR A 687 5.21 6.84 26.63
C TYR A 687 4.33 6.58 25.41
N LEU A 688 4.62 7.20 24.27
CA LEU A 688 3.73 7.20 23.10
C LEU A 688 4.19 6.30 21.96
N ILE A 689 5.45 5.87 21.90
CA ILE A 689 5.93 5.02 20.80
C ILE A 689 5.32 3.61 20.91
N GLY A 690 4.67 3.18 19.84
CA GLY A 690 4.29 1.80 19.58
C GLY A 690 5.26 1.13 18.59
N PRO A 691 5.02 -0.14 18.22
CA PRO A 691 5.86 -0.83 17.24
C PRO A 691 5.83 -0.22 15.84
N LEU A 692 4.66 0.20 15.37
CA LEU A 692 4.47 0.86 14.08
C LEU A 692 3.99 2.31 14.27
N GLY A 693 2.94 2.52 15.06
CA GLY A 693 2.37 3.85 15.28
C GLY A 693 2.79 4.53 16.58
N MET A 694 2.24 5.72 16.79
CA MET A 694 2.24 6.42 18.06
C MET A 694 0.86 6.37 18.72
N LYS A 695 0.84 6.03 20.01
CA LYS A 695 -0.35 6.11 20.85
C LYS A 695 -0.89 7.53 20.85
N THR A 696 -2.18 7.65 20.59
CA THR A 696 -2.88 8.95 20.50
C THR A 696 -3.10 9.61 21.85
N LEU A 697 -3.01 8.85 22.93
CA LEU A 697 -3.03 9.31 24.30
C LEU A 697 -2.03 8.50 25.13
N ASP A 698 -1.44 9.17 26.12
CA ASP A 698 -0.59 8.57 27.13
C ASP A 698 -1.26 7.41 27.90
N PRO A 699 -0.63 6.22 28.00
CA PRO A 699 -1.15 5.06 28.73
C PRO A 699 -1.45 5.28 30.21
N ASP A 700 -0.78 6.25 30.85
CA ASP A 700 -1.01 6.56 32.27
C ASP A 700 -2.26 7.45 32.47
N ASP A 701 -2.86 7.97 31.40
CA ASP A 701 -4.11 8.75 31.48
C ASP A 701 -5.32 7.84 31.70
N TRP A 702 -6.25 8.26 32.58
CA TRP A 702 -7.45 7.50 32.93
C TRP A 702 -8.36 7.22 31.72
N ALA A 703 -8.31 8.07 30.69
CA ALA A 703 -9.09 7.96 29.47
C ALA A 703 -8.47 7.00 28.43
N TYR A 704 -7.26 6.46 28.67
CA TYR A 704 -6.58 5.59 27.71
C TYR A 704 -7.34 4.28 27.46
N ARG A 705 -7.61 4.00 26.18
CA ARG A 705 -8.25 2.79 25.65
C ARG A 705 -7.62 2.43 24.30
N GLY A 706 -6.58 1.58 24.30
CA GLY A 706 -5.73 1.35 23.13
C GLY A 706 -6.30 0.48 22.00
N ASP A 707 -7.41 -0.25 22.22
CA ASP A 707 -7.93 -1.21 21.25
C ASP A 707 -9.22 -0.72 20.60
N TYR A 708 -9.13 -0.30 19.34
CA TYR A 708 -10.26 0.19 18.56
C TYR A 708 -11.08 -0.98 17.98
N ASP A 709 -12.38 -0.95 18.26
CA ASP A 709 -13.40 -1.77 17.60
C ASP A 709 -14.61 -0.89 17.29
N ASN A 710 -14.81 -0.58 16.01
CA ASN A 710 -15.89 0.32 15.58
C ASN A 710 -17.28 -0.31 15.76
N SER A 711 -17.34 -1.63 15.86
CA SER A 711 -18.58 -2.43 16.00
C SER A 711 -18.93 -2.76 17.46
N CYS A 712 -18.17 -2.25 18.44
CA CYS A 712 -18.37 -2.55 19.85
C CYS A 712 -19.69 -1.97 20.39
N ASP A 713 -20.70 -2.81 20.61
CA ASP A 713 -22.00 -2.41 21.21
C ASP A 713 -22.02 -2.62 22.74
N SER A 714 -21.00 -2.10 23.41
CA SER A 714 -20.86 -2.16 24.88
C SER A 714 -21.68 -1.06 25.57
N THR A 715 -21.96 -1.23 26.86
CA THR A 715 -22.46 -0.15 27.74
C THR A 715 -21.37 0.83 28.16
N ASP A 716 -20.08 0.50 27.95
CA ASP A 716 -18.96 1.39 28.24
C ASP A 716 -18.84 2.48 27.17
N ALA A 717 -19.21 3.71 27.55
CA ALA A 717 -19.18 4.89 26.70
C ALA A 717 -17.79 5.20 26.12
N SER A 718 -16.71 4.77 26.79
CA SER A 718 -15.33 5.05 26.37
C SER A 718 -14.87 4.23 25.16
N ILE A 719 -15.55 3.12 24.84
CA ILE A 719 -15.19 2.23 23.73
C ILE A 719 -16.35 1.98 22.76
N ALA A 720 -17.60 2.16 23.19
CA ALA A 720 -18.77 1.83 22.38
C ALA A 720 -18.79 2.59 21.04
N ASN A 721 -19.05 1.86 19.96
CA ASN A 721 -18.99 2.29 18.57
C ASN A 721 -17.66 2.97 18.20
N GLY A 722 -16.57 2.50 18.80
CA GLY A 722 -15.22 2.98 18.53
C GLY A 722 -14.93 4.37 19.07
N PHE A 723 -15.58 4.79 20.16
CA PHE A 723 -15.36 6.11 20.79
C PHE A 723 -13.88 6.37 21.11
N ASN A 724 -13.09 5.32 21.34
CA ASN A 724 -11.67 5.39 21.65
C ASN A 724 -10.72 5.56 20.44
N TYR A 725 -11.23 5.81 19.22
CA TYR A 725 -10.42 5.91 17.99
C TYR A 725 -9.15 6.79 18.10
N HIS A 726 -9.19 7.84 18.92
CA HIS A 726 -8.05 8.71 19.22
C HIS A 726 -7.73 8.82 20.72
N GLN A 727 -8.03 7.77 21.50
CA GLN A 727 -7.80 7.74 22.94
C GLN A 727 -6.84 6.61 23.36
N GLY A 728 -5.88 6.26 22.51
CA GLY A 728 -4.94 5.18 22.78
C GLY A 728 -4.44 4.42 21.56
N PRO A 729 -5.26 4.13 20.53
CA PRO A 729 -4.80 3.43 19.33
C PRO A 729 -3.57 4.10 18.73
N GLU A 730 -2.73 3.27 18.12
CA GLU A 730 -1.40 3.62 17.65
C GLU A 730 -1.48 4.03 16.18
N TRP A 731 -1.52 5.33 15.92
CA TRP A 731 -1.61 5.88 14.58
C TRP A 731 -0.25 5.95 13.91
N VAL A 732 -0.16 5.60 12.62
CA VAL A 732 1.14 5.50 11.95
C VAL A 732 1.67 6.87 11.54
N TRP A 733 0.88 7.71 10.87
CA TRP A 733 1.39 9.00 10.35
C TRP A 733 2.09 9.93 11.37
N PRO A 734 1.69 10.02 12.67
CA PRO A 734 2.38 10.86 13.64
C PRO A 734 3.81 10.40 13.95
N ILE A 735 4.13 9.12 13.71
CA ILE A 735 5.51 8.62 13.87
C ILE A 735 6.47 9.37 12.94
N GLY A 736 6.01 9.75 11.74
CA GLY A 736 6.81 10.49 10.78
C GLY A 736 7.19 11.86 11.32
N PHE A 737 6.22 12.59 11.88
CA PHE A 737 6.47 13.88 12.52
C PHE A 737 7.34 13.76 13.77
N PHE A 738 7.13 12.74 14.60
CA PHE A 738 7.98 12.49 15.77
C PHE A 738 9.44 12.24 15.40
N LEU A 739 9.70 11.36 14.43
CA LEU A 739 11.06 11.02 14.00
C LEU A 739 11.75 12.24 13.38
N ARG A 740 11.04 13.01 12.55
CA ARG A 740 11.55 14.27 11.98
C ARG A 740 11.86 15.29 13.07
N ALA A 741 10.97 15.49 14.03
CA ALA A 741 11.22 16.37 15.17
C ALA A 741 12.46 15.94 15.97
N LYS A 742 12.61 14.63 16.27
CA LYS A 742 13.82 14.09 16.90
C LYS A 742 15.08 14.43 16.10
N LEU A 743 15.07 14.24 14.78
CA LEU A 743 16.21 14.57 13.92
C LEU A 743 16.56 16.06 13.93
N ILE A 744 15.56 16.95 13.87
CA ILE A 744 15.73 18.41 13.90
C ILE A 744 16.44 18.87 15.17
N PHE A 745 16.03 18.36 16.34
CA PHE A 745 16.58 18.80 17.63
C PHE A 745 17.79 17.99 18.12
N ALA A 746 18.20 16.93 17.42
CA ALA A 746 19.25 16.04 17.90
C ALA A 746 20.66 16.66 17.85
N SER A 747 20.96 17.50 16.86
CA SER A 747 22.31 18.05 16.69
C SER A 747 22.70 18.96 17.85
N GLN A 748 21.81 19.84 18.27
CA GLN A 748 22.03 20.79 19.36
C GLN A 748 22.05 20.12 20.74
N ASN A 749 21.64 18.85 20.80
CA ASN A 749 21.66 18.01 22.01
C ASN A 749 22.78 16.94 21.97
N ASN A 750 23.75 17.04 21.04
CA ASN A 750 24.84 16.07 20.85
C ASN A 750 24.37 14.61 20.65
N ALA A 751 23.16 14.42 20.13
CA ALA A 751 22.49 13.12 20.02
C ALA A 751 22.22 12.71 18.57
N LEU A 752 22.73 13.44 17.57
CA LEU A 752 22.38 13.23 16.15
C LEU A 752 22.71 11.81 15.67
N LYS A 753 23.92 11.32 15.91
CA LYS A 753 24.35 9.98 15.46
C LYS A 753 23.48 8.87 16.06
N GLU A 754 23.20 8.95 17.37
CA GLU A 754 22.33 8.01 18.07
C GLU A 754 20.89 8.09 17.56
N THR A 755 20.39 9.30 17.32
CA THR A 755 19.05 9.54 16.80
C THR A 755 18.86 9.02 15.39
N ILE A 756 19.86 9.16 14.51
CA ILE A 756 19.84 8.55 13.18
C ILE A 756 19.75 7.02 13.29
N ALA A 757 20.55 6.42 14.18
CA ALA A 757 20.53 4.97 14.39
C ALA A 757 19.18 4.48 14.95
N SER A 758 18.63 5.16 15.97
CA SER A 758 17.33 4.80 16.54
C SER A 758 16.18 5.01 15.56
N THR A 759 16.24 6.09 14.75
CA THR A 759 15.28 6.34 13.67
C THR A 759 15.28 5.18 12.67
N LYS A 760 16.45 4.77 12.17
CA LYS A 760 16.58 3.61 11.26
C LYS A 760 16.05 2.32 11.89
N LEU A 761 16.28 2.11 13.18
CA LEU A 761 15.74 0.95 13.91
C LEU A 761 14.21 0.97 13.96
N ILE A 762 13.59 2.11 14.24
CA ILE A 762 12.12 2.25 14.24
C ILE A 762 11.57 2.04 12.82
N LEU A 763 12.20 2.64 11.82
CA LEU A 763 11.82 2.51 10.41
C LEU A 763 11.97 1.08 9.87
N SER A 764 12.86 0.26 10.43
CA SER A 764 13.02 -1.13 10.02
C SER A 764 11.72 -1.94 10.18
N LYS A 765 10.92 -1.65 11.21
CA LYS A 765 9.61 -2.30 11.44
C LYS A 765 8.59 -1.94 10.36
N HIS A 766 8.62 -0.68 9.92
CA HIS A 766 7.79 -0.20 8.82
C HIS A 766 8.20 -0.84 7.49
N PHE A 767 9.51 -1.03 7.28
CA PHE A 767 9.99 -1.79 6.12
C PHE A 767 9.50 -3.24 6.16
N VAL A 768 9.56 -3.92 7.31
CA VAL A 768 9.01 -5.28 7.44
C VAL A 768 7.53 -5.29 7.12
N GLU A 769 6.72 -4.42 7.75
CA GLU A 769 5.28 -4.33 7.50
C GLU A 769 4.96 -4.13 6.01
N LEU A 770 5.65 -3.19 5.36
CA LEU A 770 5.51 -2.94 3.92
C LEU A 770 5.84 -4.18 3.06
N GLN A 771 6.79 -5.00 3.50
CA GLN A 771 7.20 -6.22 2.80
C GLN A 771 6.31 -7.43 3.10
N THR A 772 5.62 -7.47 4.23
CA THR A 772 4.78 -8.61 4.63
C THR A 772 3.29 -8.39 4.42
N SER A 773 2.84 -7.13 4.36
CA SER A 773 1.44 -6.79 4.09
C SER A 773 1.04 -7.20 2.67
N ASP A 774 -0.10 -7.88 2.53
CA ASP A 774 -0.68 -8.23 1.23
C ASP A 774 -0.94 -6.98 0.37
N TRP A 775 -1.22 -5.84 1.02
CA TRP A 775 -1.48 -4.56 0.37
C TRP A 775 -0.22 -3.82 -0.06
N ARG A 776 0.98 -4.25 0.36
CA ARG A 776 2.25 -3.54 0.16
C ARG A 776 2.15 -2.07 0.55
N GLY A 777 1.55 -1.80 1.68
CA GLY A 777 1.37 -0.47 2.24
C GLY A 777 1.49 -0.49 3.76
N LEU A 778 1.37 0.68 4.37
CA LEU A 778 1.35 0.84 5.83
C LEU A 778 -0.07 1.12 6.30
N PRO A 779 -0.54 0.49 7.39
CA PRO A 779 -1.89 0.69 7.87
C PRO A 779 -2.11 2.12 8.37
N GLU A 780 -3.38 2.48 8.54
CA GLU A 780 -3.78 3.74 9.16
C GLU A 780 -3.37 3.78 10.65
N LEU A 781 -3.78 2.74 11.37
CA LEU A 781 -3.51 2.55 12.78
C LEU A 781 -3.35 1.07 13.16
N THR A 782 -2.75 0.84 14.31
CA THR A 782 -2.73 -0.44 15.02
C THR A 782 -3.39 -0.29 16.39
N ASN A 783 -3.87 -1.41 16.92
CA ASN A 783 -4.33 -1.47 18.31
C ASN A 783 -3.10 -1.54 19.25
N THR A 784 -3.34 -1.74 20.55
CA THR A 784 -2.30 -1.69 21.59
C THR A 784 -1.08 -2.54 21.22
N ASN A 785 0.12 -1.96 21.33
CA ASN A 785 1.40 -2.62 21.09
C ASN A 785 1.51 -3.25 19.69
N GLY A 786 1.05 -2.55 18.65
CA GLY A 786 1.14 -2.99 17.27
C GLY A 786 0.20 -4.15 16.91
N SER A 787 -0.78 -4.46 17.77
CA SER A 787 -1.74 -5.52 17.47
C SER A 787 -2.63 -5.14 16.29
N TYR A 788 -3.03 -6.16 15.52
CA TYR A 788 -3.84 -5.97 14.33
C TYR A 788 -5.19 -5.31 14.66
N CYS A 789 -5.52 -4.25 13.94
CA CYS A 789 -6.82 -3.61 14.00
C CYS A 789 -7.64 -3.99 12.74
N LYS A 790 -8.77 -4.69 12.93
CA LYS A 790 -9.62 -5.14 11.83
C LYS A 790 -10.23 -3.96 11.05
N ASP A 791 -10.58 -2.89 11.75
CA ASP A 791 -11.27 -1.71 11.22
C ASP A 791 -10.32 -0.67 10.60
N SER A 792 -9.00 -0.83 10.79
CA SER A 792 -7.97 0.02 10.21
C SER A 792 -7.86 -0.18 8.70
N ALA A 793 -7.77 0.90 7.93
CA ALA A 793 -7.42 0.83 6.52
C ALA A 793 -6.05 0.17 6.35
N LYS A 794 -5.95 -0.76 5.41
CA LYS A 794 -4.79 -1.67 5.28
C LYS A 794 -3.58 -1.01 4.63
N THR A 795 -3.83 0.02 3.85
CA THR A 795 -2.81 0.94 3.32
C THR A 795 -3.38 2.35 3.38
N GLN A 796 -2.60 3.31 3.86
CA GLN A 796 -3.05 4.70 4.07
C GLN A 796 -2.02 5.70 3.51
N ALA A 797 -2.50 6.68 2.75
CA ALA A 797 -1.75 7.77 2.15
C ALA A 797 -0.83 8.57 3.10
N TRP A 798 -1.34 9.18 4.18
CA TRP A 798 -0.55 9.88 5.20
C TRP A 798 0.48 9.00 5.88
N SER A 799 0.19 7.72 6.09
CA SER A 799 1.08 6.82 6.82
C SER A 799 2.32 6.58 5.98
N MET A 800 2.12 6.34 4.68
CA MET A 800 3.22 6.17 3.73
C MET A 800 3.94 7.49 3.45
N SER A 801 3.19 8.59 3.30
CA SER A 801 3.75 9.94 3.08
C SER A 801 4.70 10.34 4.18
N CYS A 802 4.23 10.34 5.43
CA CYS A 802 5.00 10.88 6.55
C CYS A 802 6.25 10.05 6.84
N ILE A 803 6.24 8.73 6.59
CA ILE A 803 7.46 7.90 6.67
C ILE A 803 8.43 8.21 5.53
N LEU A 804 7.93 8.39 4.31
CA LEU A 804 8.74 8.75 3.16
C LEU A 804 9.46 10.10 3.38
N GLU A 805 8.79 11.05 4.06
CA GLU A 805 9.38 12.31 4.46
C GLU A 805 10.53 12.16 5.47
N VAL A 806 10.45 11.19 6.41
CA VAL A 806 11.59 10.89 7.32
C VAL A 806 12.79 10.40 6.52
N LEU A 807 12.57 9.52 5.53
CA LEU A 807 13.65 8.99 4.70
C LEU A 807 14.32 10.08 3.85
N HIS A 808 13.52 11.03 3.37
CA HIS A 808 14.02 12.19 2.65
C HIS A 808 14.91 13.08 3.53
N ASP A 809 14.48 13.37 4.76
CA ASP A 809 15.26 14.16 5.70
C ASP A 809 16.54 13.43 6.13
N LEU A 810 16.49 12.11 6.33
CA LEU A 810 17.68 11.28 6.59
C LEU A 810 18.69 11.35 5.44
N GLN A 811 18.23 11.25 4.19
CA GLN A 811 19.12 11.36 3.03
C GLN A 811 19.79 12.73 2.96
N LYS A 812 19.03 13.82 3.21
CA LYS A 812 19.58 15.18 3.30
C LYS A 812 20.67 15.28 4.38
N LEU A 813 20.42 14.73 5.57
CA LEU A 813 21.40 14.72 6.67
C LEU A 813 22.65 13.90 6.34
N GLU A 814 22.49 12.73 5.71
CA GLU A 814 23.61 11.89 5.31
C GLU A 814 24.47 12.59 4.24
N ALA A 815 23.85 13.26 3.26
CA ALA A 815 24.58 14.03 2.25
C ALA A 815 25.44 15.15 2.88
N LEU A 816 24.89 15.89 3.85
CA LEU A 816 25.62 16.93 4.58
C LEU A 816 26.80 16.38 5.39
N GLN A 817 26.67 15.17 5.96
CA GLN A 817 27.77 14.52 6.67
C GLN A 817 28.91 14.10 5.73
N HIS A 818 28.60 13.64 4.52
CA HIS A 818 29.62 13.26 3.53
C HIS A 818 30.36 14.48 2.97
N SER A 819 29.66 15.58 2.66
CA SER A 819 30.32 16.81 2.18
C SER A 819 31.26 17.40 3.24
N SER A 820 30.88 17.36 4.52
CA SER A 820 31.74 17.84 5.61
C SER A 820 32.99 16.99 5.86
N ALA A 821 33.03 15.74 5.38
CA ALA A 821 34.17 14.85 5.51
C ALA A 821 35.16 14.95 4.33
N GLU A 822 34.69 15.41 3.16
CA GLU A 822 35.53 15.69 2.00
C GLU A 822 36.26 17.03 2.11
N ASP A 823 35.69 18.03 2.80
CA ASP A 823 36.35 19.32 3.07
C ASP A 823 37.45 19.27 4.16
N VAL A 824 37.63 18.12 4.81
CA VAL A 824 38.62 17.90 5.89
C VAL A 824 39.79 17.01 5.45
N ASN A 825 39.76 16.47 4.23
CA ASN A 825 40.88 15.76 3.59
C ASN A 825 41.47 16.61 2.45
#